data_AF-A0A5C5V5T4-F1
#
_entry.id   AF-A0A5C5V5T4-F1
#
_cell.length_a   1.000
_cell.length_b   1.000
_cell.length_c   1.000
_cell.angle_alpha   90.00
_cell.angle_beta   90.00
_cell.angle_gamma   90.00
#
_symmetry.space_group_name_H-M   'P 1'
#
loop_
_entity.id
_entity.type
_entity.pdbx_description
1 polymer ?
#
loop_
_entity_poly.entity_id
_entity_poly.type
_entity_poly.pdbx_seq_one_letter_code
_entity_poly.pdbx_strand_id
1 'polypeptide(L)'
;MQKLDLQNGGMKSKLILHVEKIVFAIAVLLVVTFIYFGAQREGITVTPDQVKQVADRASANINESEWSPVEKKRWTEPIYEQRAEHAQNPINISNYAAMSEFGPPMYQSIQKRTDPKILALENLEAIPGGAPFVYDDQRLGNAFAGGGAGSGMMEGAYPGGYGGEGGFPGMGYGGPGGPQQKDPPPVMTPEQQKRFGPARATAGTRIEWKNFVALVGKIPLEKQWDEYDAALLDATGYDPQRDVPKYIGFGVRRRERLPDGTWSEYKDLVPQMAFADAMKWAFRPEEVIPPEYAHPLLTFPIAPMLLVDPADYARHSEVPKWSPMQNGMNGEGYPGMPGGGYPGMAGMETEDGKPVQPQIPEITADSTFMPGGFGTGGPGGMGMPGMGEGGGYPGMMGPGGGMMPGGRPGRGGRTGRGGGMPGGGMMYEGGGMGGATAGYSKEKMFRFYDITVKPNTEYQYQVNLWLEDPNNPAIPQGAGRGGQMAGMPGGQGQGLAPASMTLSRETLERVALKKQEAGNDPVKLSKASRLETEYSEPSPVVKTPIDTSVIAGSVAAGREARSQGGVLMSKRDAKATVLGVAWDEAEGILASKKLTLERGDSVNEEEDMWVLNPGTLMFDKEEDYQLNTSAVVLDIRGGEGLPGRYRDPAVNEALVSPGEILVMDARGNIKIHKELKDRTDFALFDFTPPEVKKRRSSGDDPYGYGGEGPEGMEGGGRRRGRMRE
;
A
#
# COMPACT_ATOMS: atom_id res chain seq x y z
N MET A 1 -26.87 -18.44 49.69
CA MET A 1 -26.30 -19.80 49.78
C MET A 1 -27.44 -20.82 49.67
N GLN A 2 -27.66 -21.35 48.47
CA GLN A 2 -28.62 -22.44 48.25
C GLN A 2 -27.91 -23.77 48.47
N LYS A 3 -28.46 -24.62 49.35
CA LYS A 3 -28.00 -25.99 49.58
C LYS A 3 -28.36 -26.83 48.36
N LEU A 4 -27.36 -27.44 47.72
CA LEU A 4 -27.56 -28.47 46.71
C LEU A 4 -28.02 -29.75 47.39
N ASP A 5 -29.28 -30.09 47.15
CA ASP A 5 -29.93 -31.32 47.55
C ASP A 5 -29.57 -32.44 46.55
N LEU A 6 -28.97 -33.53 47.05
CA LEU A 6 -28.47 -34.67 46.28
C LEU A 6 -29.27 -35.95 46.56
N GLN A 7 -30.57 -35.83 46.87
CA GLN A 7 -31.39 -36.99 47.25
C GLN A 7 -32.06 -37.79 46.12
N ASN A 8 -31.93 -37.45 44.84
CA ASN A 8 -32.60 -38.21 43.78
C ASN A 8 -31.66 -39.04 42.88
N GLY A 9 -31.40 -40.28 43.31
CA GLY A 9 -31.64 -41.47 42.49
C GLY A 9 -30.92 -41.67 41.14
N GLY A 10 -29.77 -41.05 40.88
CA GLY A 10 -29.03 -41.23 39.62
C GLY A 10 -27.89 -42.25 39.70
N MET A 11 -27.68 -43.04 38.63
CA MET A 11 -26.58 -44.02 38.43
C MET A 11 -25.19 -43.55 38.89
N LYS A 12 -24.95 -42.24 38.97
CA LYS A 12 -23.70 -41.61 39.43
C LYS A 12 -23.35 -41.96 40.88
N SER A 13 -24.33 -42.11 41.78
CA SER A 13 -24.06 -42.46 43.18
C SER A 13 -23.64 -43.95 43.33
N LYS A 14 -24.19 -44.83 42.50
CA LYS A 14 -23.75 -46.24 42.42
C LYS A 14 -22.36 -46.39 41.80
N LEU A 15 -22.00 -45.52 40.85
CA LEU A 15 -20.68 -45.48 40.21
C LEU A 15 -19.60 -45.07 41.21
N ILE A 16 -19.84 -44.03 42.03
CA ILE A 16 -18.87 -43.57 43.04
C ILE A 16 -18.58 -44.66 44.09
N LEU A 17 -19.60 -45.42 44.52
CA LEU A 17 -19.42 -46.55 45.44
C LEU A 17 -18.67 -47.76 44.84
N HIS A 18 -18.42 -47.80 43.53
CA HIS A 18 -17.74 -48.91 42.84
C HIS A 18 -16.40 -48.52 42.19
N VAL A 19 -16.02 -47.24 42.21
CA VAL A 19 -14.72 -46.78 41.67
C VAL A 19 -13.56 -47.52 42.31
N GLU A 20 -13.58 -47.73 43.63
CA GLU A 20 -12.51 -48.44 44.34
C GLU A 20 -12.30 -49.87 43.80
N LYS A 21 -13.40 -50.61 43.55
CA LYS A 21 -13.34 -51.98 43.03
C LYS A 21 -12.81 -52.02 41.60
N ILE A 22 -13.13 -51.00 40.79
CA ILE A 22 -12.63 -50.86 39.42
C ILE A 22 -11.12 -50.57 39.43
N VAL A 23 -10.67 -49.66 40.29
CA VAL A 23 -9.24 -49.35 40.44
C VAL A 23 -8.47 -50.57 40.92
N PHE A 24 -9.01 -51.32 41.89
CA PHE A 24 -8.39 -52.55 42.38
C PHE A 24 -8.30 -53.63 41.28
N ALA A 25 -9.36 -53.80 40.48
CA ALA A 25 -9.34 -54.74 39.36
C ALA A 25 -8.29 -54.37 38.29
N ILE A 26 -8.12 -53.07 38.00
CA ILE A 26 -7.10 -52.58 37.07
C ILE A 26 -5.69 -52.85 37.62
N ALA A 27 -5.45 -52.61 38.92
CA ALA A 27 -4.15 -52.86 39.54
C ALA A 27 -3.76 -54.35 39.46
N VAL A 28 -4.69 -55.27 39.76
CA VAL A 28 -4.46 -56.71 39.64
C VAL A 28 -4.14 -57.11 38.19
N LEU A 29 -4.86 -56.55 37.23
CA LEU A 29 -4.65 -56.83 35.80
C LEU A 29 -3.27 -56.35 35.32
N LEU A 30 -2.81 -55.19 35.79
CA LEU A 30 -1.47 -54.68 35.50
C LEU A 30 -0.37 -55.57 36.09
N VAL A 31 -0.53 -56.06 37.33
CA VAL A 31 0.45 -56.96 37.96
C VAL A 31 0.57 -58.27 37.18
N VAL A 32 -0.55 -58.88 36.78
CA VAL A 32 -0.54 -60.11 35.97
C VAL A 32 0.13 -59.85 34.61
N THR A 33 -0.13 -58.69 34.01
CA THR A 33 0.49 -58.29 32.73
C THR A 33 2.00 -58.12 32.86
N PHE A 34 2.48 -57.53 33.95
CA PHE A 34 3.92 -57.39 34.20
C PHE A 34 4.60 -58.74 34.44
N ILE A 35 3.96 -59.67 35.16
CA ILE A 35 4.50 -61.02 35.34
C ILE A 35 4.57 -61.75 34.00
N TYR A 36 3.54 -61.62 33.16
CA TYR A 36 3.52 -62.21 31.82
C TYR A 36 4.65 -61.67 30.93
N PHE A 37 4.87 -60.35 30.90
CA PHE A 37 5.97 -59.76 30.13
C PHE A 37 7.35 -60.05 30.72
N GLY A 38 7.46 -60.14 32.05
CA GLY A 38 8.70 -60.56 32.71
C GLY A 38 9.11 -61.98 32.36
N ALA A 39 8.13 -62.89 32.28
CA ALA A 39 8.36 -64.29 31.90
C ALA A 39 8.71 -64.49 30.41
N GLN A 40 8.41 -63.52 29.55
CA GLN A 40 8.75 -63.55 28.12
C GLN A 40 10.12 -62.97 27.78
N ARG A 41 10.84 -62.34 28.73
CA ARG A 41 12.20 -61.88 28.46
C ARG A 41 13.14 -63.08 28.38
N GLU A 42 13.71 -63.29 27.20
CA GLU A 42 14.81 -64.23 26.99
C GLU A 42 15.95 -63.86 27.95
N GLY A 43 16.33 -64.79 28.83
CA GLY A 43 17.44 -64.60 29.74
C GLY A 43 18.73 -64.41 28.96
N ILE A 44 19.61 -63.52 29.44
CA ILE A 44 20.93 -63.32 28.85
C ILE A 44 21.72 -64.63 29.05
N THR A 45 21.76 -65.48 28.03
CA THR A 45 22.51 -66.76 28.04
C THR A 45 24.01 -66.56 27.78
N VAL A 46 24.49 -65.31 27.78
CA VAL A 46 25.89 -64.99 27.51
C VAL A 46 26.72 -65.45 28.69
N THR A 47 27.45 -66.55 28.49
CA THR A 47 28.38 -67.07 29.50
C THR A 47 29.53 -66.07 29.72
N PRO A 48 30.09 -65.95 30.93
CA PRO A 48 31.22 -65.06 31.21
C PRO A 48 32.39 -65.24 30.23
N ASP A 49 32.62 -66.46 29.76
CA ASP A 49 33.68 -66.78 28.79
C ASP A 49 33.43 -66.16 27.41
N GLN A 50 32.16 -66.06 26.97
CA GLN A 50 31.81 -65.37 25.73
C GLN A 50 32.03 -63.86 25.84
N VAL A 51 31.70 -63.27 26.99
CA VAL A 51 31.99 -61.85 27.25
C VAL A 51 33.49 -61.61 27.24
N LYS A 52 34.26 -62.49 27.88
CA LYS A 52 35.72 -62.42 27.90
C LYS A 52 36.32 -62.56 26.49
N GLN A 53 35.84 -63.51 25.69
CA GLN A 53 36.25 -63.65 24.29
C GLN A 53 35.96 -62.41 23.45
N VAL A 54 34.78 -61.79 23.62
CA VAL A 54 34.42 -60.58 22.89
C VAL A 54 35.28 -59.39 23.33
N ALA A 55 35.55 -59.26 24.63
CA ALA A 55 36.43 -58.25 25.18
C ALA A 55 37.87 -58.43 24.67
N ASP A 56 38.41 -59.64 24.73
CA ASP A 56 39.76 -59.96 24.27
C ASP A 56 39.90 -59.70 22.75
N ARG A 57 38.86 -60.03 21.97
CA ARG A 57 38.81 -59.76 20.52
C ARG A 57 38.71 -58.26 20.21
N ALA A 58 37.98 -57.50 21.03
CA ALA A 58 37.93 -56.04 20.90
C ALA A 58 39.28 -55.42 21.26
N SER A 59 39.94 -55.88 22.32
CA SER A 59 41.29 -55.44 22.70
C SER A 59 42.33 -55.79 21.64
N ALA A 60 42.27 -56.99 21.05
CA ALA A 60 43.12 -57.37 19.92
C ALA A 60 42.89 -56.46 18.72
N ASN A 61 41.64 -56.19 18.33
CA ASN A 61 41.32 -55.28 17.23
C ASN A 61 41.80 -53.84 17.48
N ILE A 62 41.77 -53.36 18.73
CA ILE A 62 42.30 -52.03 19.08
C ILE A 62 43.82 -52.02 18.93
N ASN A 63 44.51 -53.05 19.46
CA ASN A 63 45.97 -53.12 19.45
C ASN A 63 46.56 -53.42 18.06
N GLU A 64 45.84 -54.15 17.21
CA GLU A 64 46.23 -54.47 15.84
C GLU A 64 45.73 -53.44 14.81
N SER A 65 44.91 -52.46 15.23
CA SER A 65 44.46 -51.40 14.34
C SER A 65 45.57 -50.39 14.03
N GLU A 66 46.23 -50.56 12.89
CA GLU A 66 47.13 -49.56 12.36
C GLU A 66 46.33 -48.38 11.77
N TRP A 67 46.78 -47.14 12.00
CA TRP A 67 46.08 -45.93 11.52
C TRP A 67 46.12 -45.80 9.99
N SER A 68 47.20 -46.25 9.36
CA SER A 68 47.49 -46.04 7.93
C SER A 68 46.38 -46.50 6.94
N PRO A 69 45.72 -47.66 7.11
CA PRO A 69 44.67 -48.11 6.20
C PRO A 69 43.33 -47.37 6.40
N VAL A 70 43.10 -46.81 7.58
CA VAL A 70 41.83 -46.15 7.95
C VAL A 70 41.89 -44.63 7.82
N GLU A 71 43.10 -44.06 7.81
CA GLU A 71 43.35 -42.63 7.65
C GLU A 71 42.66 -42.07 6.40
N LYS A 72 42.83 -42.72 5.24
CA LYS A 72 42.16 -42.28 3.99
C LYS A 72 40.63 -42.39 4.02
N LYS A 73 40.06 -43.20 4.93
CA LYS A 73 38.59 -43.35 5.07
C LYS A 73 38.00 -42.44 6.15
N ARG A 74 38.79 -42.04 7.14
CA ARG A 74 38.31 -41.25 8.31
C ARG A 74 38.81 -39.82 8.31
N TRP A 75 39.88 -39.52 7.58
CA TRP A 75 40.47 -38.21 7.45
C TRP A 75 40.34 -37.72 6.01
N THR A 76 39.32 -36.90 5.76
CA THR A 76 39.26 -36.02 4.59
C THR A 76 40.04 -34.75 4.92
N GLU A 77 41.00 -34.37 4.07
CA GLU A 77 41.75 -33.12 4.22
C GLU A 77 40.77 -31.95 4.39
N PRO A 78 40.83 -31.22 5.50
CA PRO A 78 39.89 -30.13 5.73
C PRO A 78 40.17 -29.01 4.73
N ILE A 79 39.16 -28.62 3.96
CA ILE A 79 39.20 -27.42 3.12
C ILE A 79 39.23 -26.22 4.07
N TYR A 80 40.41 -25.64 4.27
CA TYR A 80 40.63 -24.57 5.24
C TYR A 80 39.78 -23.33 4.97
N GLU A 81 39.42 -23.08 3.71
CA GLU A 81 38.57 -21.97 3.28
C GLU A 81 37.13 -22.12 3.81
N GLN A 82 36.52 -23.31 3.68
CA GLN A 82 35.19 -23.58 4.22
C GLN A 82 35.16 -23.53 5.75
N ARG A 83 36.24 -23.97 6.42
CA ARG A 83 36.33 -23.86 7.88
C ARG A 83 36.52 -22.42 8.35
N ALA A 84 37.24 -21.60 7.61
CA ALA A 84 37.38 -20.18 7.89
C ALA A 84 36.04 -19.45 7.70
N GLU A 85 35.27 -19.80 6.68
CA GLU A 85 33.92 -19.27 6.44
C GLU A 85 32.94 -19.71 7.54
N HIS A 86 32.98 -20.99 7.94
CA HIS A 86 32.19 -21.48 9.08
C HIS A 86 32.60 -20.87 10.43
N ALA A 87 33.88 -20.50 10.61
CA ALA A 87 34.35 -19.84 11.81
C ALA A 87 33.95 -18.35 11.87
N GLN A 88 33.61 -17.74 10.74
CA GLN A 88 33.02 -16.40 10.69
C GLN A 88 31.52 -16.39 11.00
N ASN A 89 30.85 -17.53 10.89
CA ASN A 89 29.44 -17.63 11.31
C ASN A 89 29.34 -17.44 12.83
N PRO A 90 28.42 -16.56 13.30
CA PRO A 90 28.26 -16.29 14.73
C PRO A 90 27.87 -17.59 15.44
N ILE A 91 28.69 -17.96 16.44
CA ILE A 91 28.44 -19.13 17.28
C ILE A 91 27.11 -18.88 18.01
N ASN A 92 26.13 -19.77 17.84
CA ASN A 92 24.86 -19.65 18.54
C ASN A 92 25.08 -19.90 20.05
N ILE A 93 25.17 -18.81 20.80
CA ILE A 93 25.45 -18.80 22.26
C ILE A 93 24.41 -19.62 23.03
N SER A 94 23.19 -19.76 22.53
CA SER A 94 22.11 -20.53 23.18
C SER A 94 22.45 -22.01 23.38
N ASN A 95 23.27 -22.59 22.49
CA ASN A 95 23.73 -23.99 22.61
C ASN A 95 24.83 -24.18 23.68
N TYR A 96 25.45 -23.08 24.10
CA TYR A 96 26.50 -23.04 25.13
C TYR A 96 26.02 -22.35 26.41
N ALA A 97 24.76 -21.90 26.47
CA ALA A 97 24.14 -21.43 27.68
C ALA A 97 24.03 -22.62 28.64
N ALA A 98 24.89 -22.66 29.64
CA ALA A 98 24.83 -23.67 30.69
C ALA A 98 23.41 -23.65 31.28
N MET A 99 22.68 -24.76 31.15
CA MET A 99 21.44 -25.00 31.89
C MET A 99 21.78 -25.01 33.40
N SER A 100 21.85 -23.83 34.00
CA SER A 100 21.99 -23.65 35.43
C SER A 100 20.61 -23.83 36.05
N GLU A 101 20.19 -25.07 36.28
CA GLU A 101 18.94 -25.37 36.98
C GLU A 101 19.03 -25.09 38.50
N PHE A 102 20.22 -24.82 39.05
CA PHE A 102 20.42 -24.65 40.51
C PHE A 102 21.24 -23.42 40.95
N GLY A 103 21.59 -22.51 40.05
CA GLY A 103 22.13 -21.20 40.40
C GLY A 103 21.15 -20.10 39.99
N PRO A 104 20.85 -19.10 40.84
CA PRO A 104 20.19 -17.88 40.35
C PRO A 104 21.01 -17.38 39.15
N PRO A 105 20.38 -16.98 38.04
CA PRO A 105 21.10 -16.55 36.85
C PRO A 105 22.16 -15.53 37.26
N MET A 106 23.45 -15.85 37.08
CA MET A 106 24.58 -15.04 37.53
C MET A 106 24.70 -13.69 36.79
N TYR A 107 23.74 -13.39 35.91
CA TYR A 107 23.59 -12.11 35.24
C TYR A 107 22.22 -11.51 35.55
N GLN A 108 21.87 -11.36 36.84
CA GLN A 108 21.00 -10.24 37.17
C GLN A 108 21.84 -8.99 36.92
N SER A 109 21.72 -8.46 35.71
CA SER A 109 22.37 -7.21 35.40
C SER A 109 21.94 -6.19 36.44
N ILE A 110 22.92 -5.61 37.14
CA ILE A 110 22.69 -4.75 38.31
C ILE A 110 22.13 -3.38 37.85
N GLN A 111 22.18 -3.10 36.55
CA GLN A 111 21.79 -1.82 36.01
C GLN A 111 20.27 -1.69 35.97
N LYS A 112 19.79 -0.62 36.60
CA LYS A 112 18.38 -0.23 36.55
C LYS A 112 18.04 0.26 35.14
N ARG A 113 16.82 -0.01 34.70
CA ARG A 113 16.29 0.39 33.40
C ARG A 113 16.21 1.92 33.30
N THR A 114 16.82 2.48 32.27
CA THR A 114 16.68 3.89 31.89
C THR A 114 15.71 4.02 30.71
N ASP A 115 15.36 5.26 30.36
CA ASP A 115 14.58 5.50 29.15
C ASP A 115 15.49 5.47 27.93
N PRO A 116 15.12 4.73 26.86
CA PRO A 116 15.89 4.74 25.63
C PRO A 116 15.81 6.13 24.99
N LYS A 117 16.90 6.54 24.37
CA LYS A 117 16.91 7.77 23.58
C LYS A 117 16.12 7.54 22.30
N ILE A 118 15.14 8.40 22.07
CA ILE A 118 14.25 8.34 20.91
C ILE A 118 14.70 9.33 19.85
N LEU A 119 14.83 8.86 18.61
CA LEU A 119 15.39 9.62 17.50
C LEU A 119 14.26 10.24 16.67
N ALA A 120 14.39 11.53 16.37
CA ALA A 120 13.45 12.25 15.52
C ALA A 120 13.54 11.79 14.04
N LEU A 121 12.54 12.20 13.25
CA LEU A 121 12.53 11.98 11.80
C LEU A 121 13.68 12.76 11.14
N GLU A 122 14.45 12.09 10.28
CA GLU A 122 15.56 12.66 9.51
C GLU A 122 15.10 13.02 8.08
N ASN A 123 15.71 14.06 7.50
CA ASN A 123 15.50 14.50 6.11
C ASN A 123 14.01 14.68 5.74
N LEU A 124 13.31 15.57 6.42
CA LEU A 124 11.91 15.86 6.10
C LEU A 124 11.79 16.67 4.80
N GLU A 125 11.18 16.06 3.78
CA GLU A 125 10.82 16.69 2.52
C GLU A 125 9.32 17.02 2.51
N ALA A 126 8.98 18.21 2.02
CA ALA A 126 7.62 18.61 1.75
C ALA A 126 7.47 18.83 0.24
N ILE A 127 6.45 18.22 -0.36
CA ILE A 127 6.21 18.25 -1.81
C ILE A 127 4.79 18.79 -2.03
N PRO A 128 4.63 20.04 -2.49
CA PRO A 128 3.32 20.62 -2.77
C PRO A 128 2.75 20.09 -4.09
N GLY A 129 1.44 19.89 -4.15
CA GLY A 129 0.73 19.45 -5.35
C GLY A 129 -0.73 19.87 -5.36
N GLY A 130 -1.36 19.70 -6.52
CA GLY A 130 -2.78 19.90 -6.75
C GLY A 130 -3.26 18.86 -7.74
N ALA A 131 -4.28 18.08 -7.39
CA ALA A 131 -4.80 17.02 -8.24
C ALA A 131 -6.27 16.69 -7.89
N PRO A 132 -7.03 16.10 -8.83
CA PRO A 132 -8.31 15.47 -8.53
C PRO A 132 -8.11 14.18 -7.72
N PHE A 133 -8.78 14.08 -6.58
CA PHE A 133 -8.81 12.91 -5.69
C PHE A 133 -10.11 12.14 -5.91
N VAL A 134 -10.02 10.81 -5.96
CA VAL A 134 -11.20 9.95 -6.12
C VAL A 134 -11.65 9.38 -4.79
N TYR A 135 -12.90 9.65 -4.44
CA TYR A 135 -13.54 9.17 -3.22
C TYR A 135 -14.68 8.20 -3.55
N ASP A 136 -14.89 7.23 -2.67
CA ASP A 136 -16.02 6.31 -2.66
C ASP A 136 -16.70 6.40 -1.29
N ASP A 137 -17.76 7.20 -1.21
CA ASP A 137 -18.50 7.40 0.03
C ASP A 137 -19.32 6.16 0.42
N GLN A 138 -19.64 5.27 -0.52
CA GLN A 138 -20.35 4.02 -0.24
C GLN A 138 -19.46 2.99 0.47
N ARG A 139 -18.14 3.08 0.29
CA ARG A 139 -17.17 2.19 0.94
C ARG A 139 -17.25 2.22 2.47
N LEU A 140 -17.43 3.40 3.07
CA LEU A 140 -17.63 3.54 4.51
C LEU A 140 -18.97 2.96 4.95
N GLY A 141 -20.03 3.20 4.18
CA GLY A 141 -21.36 2.62 4.44
C GLY A 141 -21.30 1.10 4.51
N ASN A 142 -20.61 0.45 3.57
CA ASN A 142 -20.47 -1.00 3.52
C ASN A 142 -19.49 -1.55 4.57
N ALA A 143 -18.41 -0.84 4.87
CA ALA A 143 -17.45 -1.25 5.91
C ALA A 143 -18.04 -1.23 7.33
N PHE A 144 -18.99 -0.33 7.61
CA PHE A 144 -19.64 -0.23 8.91
C PHE A 144 -21.01 -0.94 8.99
N ALA A 145 -21.74 -1.08 7.88
CA ALA A 145 -23.01 -1.82 7.84
C ALA A 145 -22.84 -3.34 7.69
N GLY A 146 -21.67 -3.80 7.23
CA GLY A 146 -21.37 -5.20 6.97
C GLY A 146 -20.42 -5.82 7.98
N GLY A 147 -20.84 -6.01 9.23
CA GLY A 147 -20.20 -6.92 10.21
C GLY A 147 -20.30 -8.41 9.83
N GLY A 148 -20.24 -8.71 8.54
CA GLY A 148 -20.23 -10.04 7.96
C GLY A 148 -18.99 -10.18 7.09
N ALA A 149 -17.85 -10.44 7.72
CA ALA A 149 -16.72 -11.06 7.05
C ALA A 149 -17.15 -12.48 6.66
N GLY A 150 -17.83 -12.59 5.54
CA GLY A 150 -18.38 -13.83 5.01
C GLY A 150 -18.63 -13.65 3.52
N SER A 151 -17.75 -14.25 2.72
CA SER A 151 -18.12 -14.77 1.40
C SER A 151 -18.47 -13.71 0.35
N GLY A 152 -17.46 -12.97 -0.09
CA GLY A 152 -17.53 -12.14 -1.29
C GLY A 152 -16.24 -12.15 -2.10
N MET A 153 -15.45 -13.23 -2.01
CA MET A 153 -14.53 -13.54 -3.10
C MET A 153 -15.41 -13.93 -4.28
N MET A 154 -15.35 -13.12 -5.35
CA MET A 154 -15.87 -13.48 -6.66
C MET A 154 -15.12 -14.72 -7.15
N GLU A 155 -15.63 -15.88 -6.74
CA GLU A 155 -15.44 -17.13 -7.44
C GLU A 155 -16.04 -16.96 -8.84
N GLY A 156 -15.25 -17.31 -9.85
CA GLY A 156 -15.63 -17.26 -11.25
C GLY A 156 -16.86 -18.13 -11.51
N ALA A 157 -18.03 -17.52 -11.46
CA ALA A 157 -19.25 -18.05 -12.02
C ALA A 157 -19.64 -17.13 -13.18
N TYR A 158 -19.26 -17.51 -14.39
CA TYR A 158 -19.97 -17.09 -15.60
C TYR A 158 -21.44 -17.44 -15.39
N PRO A 159 -22.37 -16.47 -15.33
CA PRO A 159 -23.78 -16.77 -15.44
C PRO A 159 -24.02 -17.05 -16.92
N GLY A 160 -23.94 -18.33 -17.27
CA GLY A 160 -24.60 -18.82 -18.47
C GLY A 160 -26.08 -18.47 -18.38
N GLY A 161 -26.57 -17.71 -19.36
CA GLY A 161 -27.99 -17.62 -19.66
C GLY A 161 -28.69 -16.36 -19.16
N TYR A 162 -28.36 -15.20 -19.73
CA TYR A 162 -29.40 -14.28 -20.17
C TYR A 162 -29.05 -13.80 -21.57
N GLY A 163 -29.84 -14.26 -22.55
CA GLY A 163 -29.94 -13.62 -23.85
C GLY A 163 -30.45 -12.21 -23.65
N GLY A 164 -29.52 -11.26 -23.69
CA GLY A 164 -29.79 -9.85 -23.83
C GLY A 164 -28.84 -9.36 -24.91
N GLU A 165 -29.40 -9.03 -26.07
CA GLU A 165 -28.79 -8.19 -27.09
C GLU A 165 -28.43 -6.83 -26.49
N GLY A 166 -27.34 -6.79 -25.75
CA GLY A 166 -26.72 -5.59 -25.21
C GLY A 166 -25.28 -5.62 -25.65
N GLY A 167 -25.07 -5.40 -26.95
CA GLY A 167 -23.74 -5.32 -27.52
C GLY A 167 -22.90 -4.34 -26.71
N PHE A 168 -21.72 -4.79 -26.28
CA PHE A 168 -20.60 -3.87 -26.15
C PHE A 168 -20.62 -3.00 -27.42
N PRO A 169 -20.66 -1.66 -27.34
CA PRO A 169 -20.33 -0.85 -28.48
C PRO A 169 -18.85 -1.12 -28.74
N GLY A 170 -18.59 -2.19 -29.48
CA GLY A 170 -17.34 -2.35 -30.18
C GLY A 170 -17.13 -1.03 -30.88
N MET A 171 -15.91 -0.52 -30.77
CA MET A 171 -15.36 0.44 -31.72
C MET A 171 -15.45 -0.20 -33.11
N GLY A 172 -16.66 -0.21 -33.67
CA GLY A 172 -16.90 -0.28 -35.08
C GLY A 172 -16.31 1.00 -35.60
N TYR A 173 -15.07 0.91 -36.08
CA TYR A 173 -14.61 1.77 -37.15
C TYR A 173 -15.75 1.81 -38.15
N GLY A 174 -16.49 2.92 -38.12
CA GLY A 174 -17.59 3.16 -39.01
C GLY A 174 -17.10 2.86 -40.42
N GLY A 175 -17.89 2.07 -41.15
CA GLY A 175 -17.69 1.93 -42.58
C GLY A 175 -17.49 3.32 -43.20
N PRO A 176 -16.67 3.44 -44.26
CA PRO A 176 -16.16 4.71 -44.80
C PRO A 176 -17.23 5.63 -45.46
N GLY A 177 -18.46 5.67 -44.93
CA GLY A 177 -19.57 6.47 -45.45
C GLY A 177 -20.51 7.05 -44.37
N GLY A 178 -20.16 6.98 -43.08
CA GLY A 178 -20.92 7.72 -42.04
C GLY A 178 -20.74 9.24 -42.21
N PRO A 179 -21.79 10.06 -42.04
CA PRO A 179 -21.66 11.51 -42.10
C PRO A 179 -20.61 11.96 -41.09
N GLN A 180 -19.55 12.63 -41.57
CA GLN A 180 -18.51 13.19 -40.70
C GLN A 180 -19.15 14.18 -39.73
N GLN A 181 -19.10 13.87 -38.44
CA GLN A 181 -19.54 14.77 -37.38
C GLN A 181 -18.75 16.08 -37.53
N LYS A 182 -19.47 17.21 -37.55
CA LYS A 182 -18.91 18.53 -37.89
C LYS A 182 -17.80 18.94 -36.92
N ASP A 183 -17.90 18.50 -35.66
CA ASP A 183 -16.98 18.77 -34.57
C ASP A 183 -16.79 17.48 -33.74
N PRO A 184 -15.85 16.59 -34.09
CA PRO A 184 -15.60 15.38 -33.32
C PRO A 184 -14.96 15.72 -31.96
N PRO A 185 -15.21 14.92 -30.91
CA PRO A 185 -14.54 15.09 -29.63
C PRO A 185 -13.02 14.95 -29.78
N PRO A 186 -12.22 15.64 -28.94
CA PRO A 186 -10.80 15.38 -28.82
C PRO A 186 -10.56 13.90 -28.47
N VAL A 187 -9.42 13.38 -28.91
CA VAL A 187 -8.97 12.03 -28.55
C VAL A 187 -7.63 12.18 -27.87
N MET A 188 -7.49 11.56 -26.69
CA MET A 188 -6.22 11.59 -25.98
C MET A 188 -5.11 10.96 -26.82
N THR A 189 -3.98 11.63 -26.86
CA THR A 189 -2.74 11.09 -27.43
C THR A 189 -2.25 9.90 -26.61
N PRO A 190 -1.44 8.99 -27.19
CA PRO A 190 -0.82 7.90 -26.43
C PRO A 190 0.01 8.39 -25.23
N GLU A 191 0.63 9.57 -25.34
CA GLU A 191 1.39 10.19 -24.25
C GLU A 191 0.46 10.66 -23.11
N GLN A 192 -0.66 11.31 -23.44
CA GLN A 192 -1.69 11.68 -22.48
C GLN A 192 -2.27 10.44 -21.78
N GLN A 193 -2.63 9.39 -22.52
CA GLN A 193 -3.15 8.14 -21.94
C GLN A 193 -2.11 7.47 -21.02
N LYS A 194 -0.84 7.46 -21.42
CA LYS A 194 0.24 6.92 -20.58
C LYS A 194 0.43 7.72 -19.30
N ARG A 195 0.31 9.06 -19.36
CA ARG A 195 0.55 9.94 -18.21
C ARG A 195 -0.63 10.00 -17.26
N PHE A 196 -1.87 10.04 -17.77
CA PHE A 196 -3.08 10.03 -16.94
C PHE A 196 -3.43 8.64 -16.40
N GLY A 197 -2.90 7.58 -17.02
CA GLY A 197 -3.18 6.21 -16.64
C GLY A 197 -4.57 5.76 -17.09
N PRO A 198 -5.03 4.58 -16.64
CA PRO A 198 -6.37 4.10 -16.97
C PRO A 198 -7.43 4.91 -16.22
N ALA A 199 -8.64 4.99 -16.79
CA ALA A 199 -9.82 5.49 -16.08
C ALA A 199 -10.05 4.66 -14.81
N ARG A 200 -10.27 5.34 -13.68
CA ARG A 200 -10.34 4.72 -12.33
C ARG A 200 -11.55 5.16 -11.50
N ALA A 201 -12.45 5.95 -12.08
CA ALA A 201 -13.74 6.24 -11.46
C ALA A 201 -14.78 5.20 -11.86
N THR A 202 -15.57 4.72 -10.90
CA THR A 202 -16.72 3.84 -11.13
C THR A 202 -18.01 4.58 -10.81
N ALA A 203 -19.16 4.03 -11.22
CA ALA A 203 -20.44 4.59 -10.78
C ALA A 203 -20.48 4.66 -9.24
N GLY A 204 -20.75 5.85 -8.70
CA GLY A 204 -20.78 6.11 -7.25
C GLY A 204 -19.50 6.73 -6.66
N THR A 205 -18.42 6.89 -7.42
CA THR A 205 -17.26 7.67 -6.97
C THR A 205 -17.46 9.17 -7.19
N ARG A 206 -17.04 10.01 -6.23
CA ARG A 206 -16.93 11.47 -6.41
C ARG A 206 -15.48 11.86 -6.66
N ILE A 207 -15.28 12.92 -7.43
CA ILE A 207 -13.96 13.46 -7.74
C ILE A 207 -13.90 14.88 -7.20
N GLU A 208 -12.88 15.17 -6.40
CA GLU A 208 -12.67 16.51 -5.84
C GLU A 208 -11.24 16.96 -6.08
N TRP A 209 -11.07 18.20 -6.55
CA TRP A 209 -9.76 18.80 -6.57
C TRP A 209 -9.27 19.09 -5.17
N LYS A 210 -8.04 18.65 -4.87
CA LYS A 210 -7.37 18.93 -3.61
C LYS A 210 -6.02 19.55 -3.89
N ASN A 211 -5.78 20.69 -3.26
CA ASN A 211 -4.41 21.11 -2.96
C ASN A 211 -3.90 20.26 -1.80
N PHE A 212 -2.67 19.79 -1.90
CA PHE A 212 -2.08 18.97 -0.86
C PHE A 212 -0.59 19.26 -0.70
N VAL A 213 -0.05 18.88 0.44
CA VAL A 213 1.38 18.73 0.66
C VAL A 213 1.66 17.30 1.09
N ALA A 214 2.46 16.59 0.31
CA ALA A 214 2.98 15.29 0.70
C ALA A 214 4.24 15.50 1.55
N LEU A 215 4.25 14.92 2.74
CA LEU A 215 5.40 14.89 3.63
C LEU A 215 6.03 13.51 3.54
N VAL A 216 7.33 13.47 3.23
CA VAL A 216 8.11 12.25 3.19
C VAL A 216 9.41 12.44 3.98
N GLY A 217 9.89 11.40 4.65
CA GLY A 217 11.10 11.49 5.46
C GLY A 217 11.63 10.12 5.86
N LYS A 218 12.77 10.10 6.56
CA LYS A 218 13.45 8.86 6.95
C LYS A 218 13.39 8.62 8.46
N ILE A 219 13.03 7.40 8.82
CA ILE A 219 12.99 6.92 10.20
C ILE A 219 14.25 6.09 10.42
N PRO A 220 15.18 6.50 11.30
CA PRO A 220 16.46 5.83 11.50
C PRO A 220 16.30 4.57 12.37
N LEU A 221 15.67 3.52 11.81
CA LEU A 221 15.27 2.32 12.55
C LEU A 221 16.46 1.60 13.19
N GLU A 222 17.54 1.37 12.46
CA GLU A 222 18.75 0.69 12.99
C GLU A 222 19.36 1.48 14.15
N LYS A 223 19.58 2.79 13.98
CA LYS A 223 20.08 3.65 15.07
C LYS A 223 19.13 3.65 16.28
N GLN A 224 17.82 3.55 16.03
CA GLN A 224 16.84 3.49 17.10
C GLN A 224 16.92 2.17 17.87
N TRP A 225 17.21 1.05 17.21
CA TRP A 225 17.51 -0.22 17.86
C TRP A 225 18.77 -0.12 18.72
N ASP A 226 19.85 0.47 18.21
CA ASP A 226 21.09 0.66 18.97
C ASP A 226 20.85 1.44 20.28
N GLU A 227 20.03 2.50 20.24
CA GLU A 227 19.67 3.30 21.42
C GLU A 227 18.77 2.54 22.39
N TYR A 228 17.96 1.58 21.91
CA TYR A 228 17.16 0.69 22.77
C TYR A 228 18.04 -0.37 23.44
N ASP A 229 18.92 -1.01 22.68
CA ASP A 229 19.84 -2.01 23.18
C ASP A 229 20.77 -1.41 24.23
N ALA A 230 21.32 -0.21 23.96
CA ALA A 230 22.17 0.51 24.91
C ALA A 230 21.47 0.83 26.25
N ALA A 231 20.15 1.05 26.24
CA ALA A 231 19.39 1.40 27.45
C ALA A 231 18.81 0.18 28.18
N LEU A 232 18.47 -0.90 27.46
CA LEU A 232 17.59 -1.96 27.97
C LEU A 232 18.23 -3.36 27.95
N LEU A 233 19.13 -3.67 27.02
CA LEU A 233 19.63 -5.04 26.81
C LEU A 233 20.29 -5.61 28.07
N ASP A 234 21.12 -4.79 28.72
CA ASP A 234 21.80 -5.11 29.98
C ASP A 234 21.02 -4.64 31.22
N ALA A 235 19.71 -4.33 31.13
CA ALA A 235 18.94 -3.83 32.27
C ALA A 235 18.16 -4.94 33.00
N THR A 236 17.97 -4.80 34.32
CA THR A 236 17.22 -5.79 35.09
C THR A 236 15.79 -5.91 34.55
N GLY A 237 15.34 -7.13 34.27
CA GLY A 237 13.98 -7.39 33.76
C GLY A 237 13.82 -7.07 32.27
N TYR A 238 14.91 -7.09 31.49
CA TYR A 238 14.87 -7.09 30.03
C TYR A 238 13.91 -8.16 29.49
N ASP A 239 13.10 -7.77 28.50
CA ASP A 239 12.17 -8.63 27.79
C ASP A 239 12.29 -8.38 26.28
N PRO A 240 12.76 -9.35 25.48
CA PRO A 240 13.00 -9.16 24.05
C PRO A 240 11.72 -8.92 23.23
N GLN A 241 10.52 -9.15 23.77
CA GLN A 241 9.26 -8.82 23.09
C GLN A 241 8.75 -7.42 23.41
N ARG A 242 9.10 -6.88 24.59
CA ARG A 242 8.69 -5.55 25.05
C ARG A 242 9.72 -4.49 24.73
N ASP A 243 10.99 -4.81 24.90
CA ASP A 243 12.12 -3.87 24.90
C ASP A 243 12.68 -3.69 23.49
N VAL A 244 11.77 -3.41 22.56
CA VAL A 244 12.04 -3.20 21.14
C VAL A 244 11.33 -1.92 20.69
N PRO A 245 11.88 -1.15 19.73
CA PRO A 245 11.25 0.08 19.28
C PRO A 245 9.92 -0.22 18.55
N LYS A 246 8.81 0.18 19.17
CA LYS A 246 7.45 0.03 18.61
C LYS A 246 6.87 1.39 18.28
N TYR A 247 6.86 1.75 17.01
CA TYR A 247 6.20 2.97 16.55
C TYR A 247 4.68 2.78 16.56
N ILE A 248 3.98 3.68 17.26
CA ILE A 248 2.53 3.63 17.44
C ILE A 248 1.81 4.81 16.79
N GLY A 249 2.53 5.80 16.29
CA GLY A 249 1.97 6.93 15.56
C GLY A 249 2.96 8.07 15.38
N PHE A 250 2.43 9.24 15.04
CA PHE A 250 3.21 10.45 14.81
C PHE A 250 2.32 11.69 14.99
N GLY A 251 2.95 12.83 15.27
CA GLY A 251 2.33 14.14 15.23
C GLY A 251 2.90 14.95 14.07
N VAL A 252 2.05 15.76 13.44
CA VAL A 252 2.46 16.71 12.40
C VAL A 252 2.00 18.08 12.84
N ARG A 253 2.88 19.07 12.76
CA ARG A 253 2.52 20.47 12.93
C ARG A 253 2.94 21.26 11.72
N ARG A 254 2.15 22.28 11.39
CA ARG A 254 2.45 23.19 10.28
C ARG A 254 2.30 24.64 10.73
N ARG A 255 3.03 25.52 10.06
CA ARG A 255 2.79 26.97 10.13
C ARG A 255 2.62 27.52 8.72
N GLU A 256 1.81 28.56 8.59
CA GLU A 256 1.56 29.24 7.33
C GLU A 256 2.24 30.60 7.32
N ARG A 257 2.71 31.02 6.14
CA ARG A 257 3.24 32.37 5.96
C ARG A 257 2.07 33.32 5.72
N LEU A 258 1.96 34.32 6.57
CA LEU A 258 0.93 35.34 6.50
C LEU A 258 1.22 36.35 5.36
N PRO A 259 0.22 37.11 4.89
CA PRO A 259 0.41 38.09 3.82
C PRO A 259 1.44 39.19 4.11
N ASP A 260 1.73 39.46 5.40
CA ASP A 260 2.77 40.39 5.84
C ASP A 260 4.19 39.79 5.78
N GLY A 261 4.31 38.53 5.34
CA GLY A 261 5.55 37.79 5.24
C GLY A 261 6.01 37.13 6.53
N THR A 262 5.32 37.34 7.66
CA THR A 262 5.61 36.69 8.94
C THR A 262 5.05 35.27 9.00
N TRP A 263 5.56 34.47 9.94
CA TRP A 263 5.09 33.10 10.15
C TRP A 263 4.02 33.06 11.23
N SER A 264 2.96 32.28 11.00
CA SER A 264 2.04 31.91 12.07
C SER A 264 2.72 31.05 13.13
N GLU A 265 2.08 30.91 14.29
CA GLU A 265 2.43 29.86 15.23
C GLU A 265 2.23 28.48 14.58
N TYR A 266 2.99 27.50 15.07
CA TYR A 266 2.79 26.11 14.67
C TYR A 266 1.45 25.62 15.20
N LYS A 267 0.65 25.07 14.28
CA LYS A 267 -0.62 24.42 14.58
C LYS A 267 -0.47 22.92 14.38
N ASP A 268 -0.85 22.16 15.40
CA ASP A 268 -0.91 20.71 15.32
C ASP A 268 -2.03 20.28 14.38
N LEU A 269 -1.68 19.37 13.47
CA LEU A 269 -2.64 18.64 12.65
C LEU A 269 -3.12 17.41 13.44
N VAL A 270 -4.26 16.87 13.02
CA VAL A 270 -4.83 15.65 13.60
C VAL A 270 -4.71 14.53 12.57
N PRO A 271 -3.64 13.71 12.58
CA PRO A 271 -3.43 12.67 11.57
C PRO A 271 -4.57 11.67 11.47
N GLN A 272 -5.31 11.46 12.56
CA GLN A 272 -6.50 10.61 12.59
C GLN A 272 -7.58 11.08 11.61
N MET A 273 -7.73 12.39 11.39
CA MET A 273 -8.65 12.93 10.40
C MET A 273 -8.18 12.61 8.97
N ALA A 274 -6.87 12.67 8.71
CA ALA A 274 -6.30 12.28 7.43
C ALA A 274 -6.45 10.78 7.18
N PHE A 275 -6.29 9.93 8.20
CA PHE A 275 -6.60 8.50 8.09
C PHE A 275 -8.07 8.24 7.79
N ALA A 276 -8.99 8.93 8.47
CA ALA A 276 -10.41 8.81 8.21
C ALA A 276 -10.78 9.26 6.78
N ASP A 277 -10.10 10.28 6.26
CA ASP A 277 -10.23 10.68 4.86
C ASP A 277 -9.67 9.62 3.90
N ALA A 278 -8.50 9.06 4.20
CA ALA A 278 -7.88 8.01 3.39
C ALA A 278 -8.72 6.72 3.32
N MET A 279 -9.55 6.45 4.32
CA MET A 279 -10.52 5.34 4.27
C MET A 279 -11.64 5.55 3.26
N LYS A 280 -11.89 6.79 2.84
CA LYS A 280 -12.87 7.16 1.80
C LYS A 280 -12.30 7.10 0.38
N TRP A 281 -11.00 6.89 0.23
CA TRP A 281 -10.38 6.82 -1.09
C TRP A 281 -10.90 5.62 -1.87
N ALA A 282 -11.28 5.85 -3.13
CA ALA A 282 -11.90 4.83 -3.97
C ALA A 282 -10.93 3.67 -4.26
N PHE A 283 -9.66 3.98 -4.49
CA PHE A 283 -8.62 2.99 -4.73
C PHE A 283 -7.30 3.38 -4.05
N ARG A 284 -6.33 2.47 -4.06
CA ARG A 284 -4.95 2.71 -3.62
C ARG A 284 -4.03 2.46 -4.80
N PRO A 285 -3.28 3.46 -5.29
CA PRO A 285 -2.22 3.24 -6.28
C PRO A 285 -1.20 2.19 -5.80
N GLU A 286 -0.52 1.57 -6.75
CA GLU A 286 0.57 0.64 -6.45
C GLU A 286 1.70 1.35 -5.71
N GLU A 287 2.29 0.65 -4.74
CA GLU A 287 3.40 1.19 -3.97
C GLU A 287 4.64 1.41 -4.85
N VAL A 288 5.38 2.48 -4.56
CA VAL A 288 6.55 2.91 -5.34
C VAL A 288 7.87 2.80 -4.57
N ILE A 289 7.78 2.28 -3.35
CA ILE A 289 8.91 1.95 -2.49
C ILE A 289 8.99 0.45 -2.23
N PRO A 290 10.18 -0.10 -1.97
CA PRO A 290 10.29 -1.50 -1.60
C PRO A 290 9.52 -1.78 -0.29
N PRO A 291 8.84 -2.93 -0.15
CA PRO A 291 8.06 -3.27 1.03
C PRO A 291 8.85 -3.17 2.35
N GLU A 292 10.16 -3.42 2.30
CA GLU A 292 11.06 -3.27 3.43
C GLU A 292 11.13 -1.85 3.98
N TYR A 293 10.96 -0.79 3.18
CA TYR A 293 10.96 0.59 3.66
C TYR A 293 9.60 1.01 4.23
N ALA A 294 8.52 0.31 3.88
CA ALA A 294 7.19 0.66 4.33
C ALA A 294 6.98 0.28 5.81
N HIS A 295 6.41 1.20 6.58
CA HIS A 295 5.96 0.97 7.94
C HIS A 295 4.42 1.08 7.99
N PRO A 296 3.68 0.08 8.51
CA PRO A 296 2.22 0.02 8.43
C PRO A 296 1.48 1.25 8.99
N LEU A 297 2.04 1.89 10.02
CA LEU A 297 1.44 3.06 10.67
C LEU A 297 2.04 4.41 10.28
N LEU A 298 3.26 4.41 9.70
CA LEU A 298 4.02 5.65 9.45
C LEU A 298 4.14 5.98 7.96
N THR A 299 3.91 5.00 7.09
CA THR A 299 3.87 5.20 5.64
C THR A 299 2.41 5.20 5.20
N PHE A 300 1.79 6.38 5.11
CA PHE A 300 0.41 6.49 4.60
C PHE A 300 0.28 5.82 3.23
N PRO A 301 -0.87 5.23 2.89
CA PRO A 301 -1.10 4.76 1.52
C PRO A 301 -0.98 5.93 0.53
N ILE A 302 -0.61 5.63 -0.72
CA ILE A 302 -0.59 6.64 -1.78
C ILE A 302 -2.02 7.12 -2.05
N ALA A 303 -2.21 8.44 -2.21
CA ALA A 303 -3.52 8.99 -2.50
C ALA A 303 -3.98 8.68 -3.94
N PRO A 304 -5.29 8.50 -4.19
CA PRO A 304 -5.85 8.20 -5.52
C PRO A 304 -5.93 9.47 -6.39
N MET A 305 -4.77 10.02 -6.72
CA MET A 305 -4.67 11.22 -7.55
C MET A 305 -4.88 10.84 -9.02
N LEU A 306 -5.64 11.66 -9.75
CA LEU A 306 -5.82 11.57 -11.20
C LEU A 306 -5.01 12.66 -11.91
N LEU A 307 -4.80 12.48 -13.21
CA LEU A 307 -4.12 13.44 -14.11
C LEU A 307 -2.65 13.77 -13.77
N VAL A 308 -2.15 13.28 -12.64
CA VAL A 308 -0.76 13.37 -12.20
C VAL A 308 -0.25 11.97 -11.89
N ASP A 309 1.07 11.78 -11.93
CA ASP A 309 1.68 10.53 -11.47
C ASP A 309 1.79 10.56 -9.93
N PRO A 310 1.03 9.73 -9.19
CA PRO A 310 1.09 9.73 -7.73
C PRO A 310 2.49 9.37 -7.20
N ALA A 311 3.30 8.67 -7.99
CA ALA A 311 4.67 8.28 -7.63
C ALA A 311 5.57 9.50 -7.38
N ASP A 312 5.32 10.61 -8.08
CA ASP A 312 6.11 11.84 -7.97
C ASP A 312 5.97 12.50 -6.58
N TYR A 313 4.90 12.15 -5.83
CA TYR A 313 4.61 12.68 -4.49
C TYR A 313 4.77 11.64 -3.37
N ALA A 314 4.92 10.36 -3.72
CA ALA A 314 4.79 9.25 -2.77
C ALA A 314 6.12 8.73 -2.22
N ARG A 315 7.27 9.22 -2.72
CA ARG A 315 8.59 8.66 -2.41
C ARG A 315 9.55 9.76 -1.98
N HIS A 316 10.29 9.48 -0.90
CA HIS A 316 11.44 10.30 -0.48
C HIS A 316 12.61 10.17 -1.46
N SER A 317 13.33 11.26 -1.74
CA SER A 317 14.40 11.29 -2.76
C SER A 317 15.48 10.21 -2.61
N GLU A 318 15.87 9.92 -1.36
CA GLU A 318 16.89 8.92 -1.01
C GLU A 318 16.38 7.47 -0.97
N VAL A 319 15.07 7.22 -0.99
CA VAL A 319 14.51 5.86 -0.93
C VAL A 319 14.52 5.25 -2.35
N PRO A 320 15.00 4.00 -2.53
CA PRO A 320 15.05 3.37 -3.85
C PRO A 320 13.68 3.35 -4.53
N LYS A 321 13.65 3.58 -5.85
CA LYS A 321 12.43 3.41 -6.64
C LYS A 321 12.13 1.92 -6.77
N TRP A 322 10.89 1.55 -6.52
CA TRP A 322 10.39 0.18 -6.71
C TRP A 322 9.26 0.18 -7.72
N SER A 323 9.18 -0.89 -8.52
CA SER A 323 8.06 -1.14 -9.41
C SER A 323 7.66 -2.61 -9.29
N PRO A 324 6.42 -2.90 -8.85
CA PRO A 324 5.98 -4.28 -8.64
C PRO A 324 6.08 -5.15 -9.90
N MET A 325 6.03 -4.54 -11.10
CA MET A 325 6.07 -5.25 -12.37
C MET A 325 7.47 -5.73 -12.81
N GLN A 326 8.56 -5.20 -12.26
CA GLN A 326 9.89 -5.56 -12.76
C GLN A 326 10.42 -6.90 -12.23
N ASN A 327 9.81 -7.46 -11.17
CA ASN A 327 10.28 -8.68 -10.52
C ASN A 327 9.46 -9.96 -10.82
N GLY A 328 8.47 -9.91 -11.72
CA GLY A 328 7.54 -11.04 -11.91
C GLY A 328 7.26 -11.53 -13.33
N MET A 329 7.42 -10.71 -14.38
CA MET A 329 6.92 -11.10 -15.71
C MET A 329 7.77 -10.69 -16.92
N ASN A 330 8.95 -10.10 -16.74
CA ASN A 330 9.93 -10.02 -17.83
C ASN A 330 10.83 -11.26 -17.80
N GLY A 331 10.19 -12.41 -18.02
CA GLY A 331 10.86 -13.48 -18.74
C GLY A 331 11.08 -12.95 -20.14
N GLU A 332 12.25 -12.34 -20.38
CA GLU A 332 12.75 -12.12 -21.73
C GLU A 332 12.74 -13.47 -22.43
N GLY A 333 11.74 -13.65 -23.29
CA GLY A 333 11.58 -14.83 -24.10
C GLY A 333 12.83 -14.97 -24.95
N TYR A 334 13.63 -15.99 -24.66
CA TYR A 334 14.60 -16.52 -25.60
C TYR A 334 13.84 -16.88 -26.89
N PRO A 335 14.13 -16.23 -28.04
CA PRO A 335 13.51 -16.57 -29.30
C PRO A 335 14.21 -17.81 -29.85
N GLY A 336 13.66 -19.01 -29.60
CA GLY A 336 14.25 -20.20 -30.22
C GLY A 336 13.83 -21.61 -29.81
N MET A 337 12.76 -21.85 -29.03
CA MET A 337 12.34 -23.23 -28.75
C MET A 337 10.92 -23.50 -29.28
N PRO A 338 10.79 -24.28 -30.38
CA PRO A 338 9.50 -24.76 -30.86
C PRO A 338 8.98 -25.84 -29.90
N GLY A 339 7.66 -25.89 -29.75
CA GLY A 339 6.94 -26.71 -28.78
C GLY A 339 7.44 -28.16 -28.64
N GLY A 340 7.53 -28.59 -27.39
CA GLY A 340 7.76 -29.97 -27.00
C GLY A 340 7.29 -30.15 -25.56
N GLY A 341 6.42 -31.13 -25.36
CA GLY A 341 5.70 -31.36 -24.10
C GLY A 341 6.59 -31.51 -22.87
N TYR A 342 5.98 -31.23 -21.72
CA TYR A 342 6.50 -31.48 -20.38
C TYR A 342 7.30 -32.79 -20.28
N PRO A 343 8.62 -32.73 -20.08
CA PRO A 343 9.39 -33.81 -19.49
C PRO A 343 9.52 -33.55 -17.99
N GLY A 344 9.36 -34.62 -17.22
CA GLY A 344 9.32 -34.60 -15.76
C GLY A 344 10.48 -33.85 -15.10
N MET A 345 10.15 -33.29 -13.93
CA MET A 345 11.11 -32.98 -12.90
C MET A 345 11.98 -34.21 -12.62
N ALA A 346 13.27 -34.10 -12.94
CA ALA A 346 14.31 -34.98 -12.43
C ALA A 346 15.63 -34.20 -12.31
N GLY A 347 16.07 -34.00 -11.06
CA GLY A 347 17.48 -34.05 -10.66
C GLY A 347 18.35 -32.81 -10.85
N MET A 348 18.36 -31.93 -9.83
CA MET A 348 19.63 -31.50 -9.24
C MET A 348 19.47 -31.52 -7.71
N GLU A 349 20.07 -32.53 -7.11
CA GLU A 349 20.24 -32.69 -5.67
C GLU A 349 21.50 -31.94 -5.22
N THR A 350 21.39 -31.21 -4.12
CA THR A 350 22.50 -30.96 -3.21
C THR A 350 22.38 -31.96 -2.05
N GLU A 351 23.51 -32.54 -1.62
CA GLU A 351 23.54 -33.45 -0.46
C GLU A 351 23.15 -32.67 0.81
N ASP A 352 22.19 -33.24 1.54
CA ASP A 352 21.58 -32.75 2.79
C ASP A 352 20.45 -31.72 2.70
N GLY A 353 19.76 -31.65 1.55
CA GLY A 353 18.29 -31.81 1.49
C GLY A 353 17.39 -31.12 2.55
N LYS A 354 17.72 -29.93 3.06
CA LYS A 354 16.83 -29.10 3.90
C LYS A 354 17.04 -27.61 3.60
N PRO A 355 15.96 -26.84 3.39
CA PRO A 355 16.08 -25.38 3.30
C PRO A 355 16.49 -24.80 4.65
N VAL A 356 17.52 -23.95 4.65
CA VAL A 356 17.95 -23.14 5.79
C VAL A 356 16.95 -22.00 5.97
N GLN A 357 16.19 -22.01 7.06
CA GLN A 357 15.38 -20.88 7.51
C GLN A 357 16.18 -20.05 8.52
N PRO A 358 16.29 -18.72 8.37
CA PRO A 358 16.71 -17.86 9.47
C PRO A 358 15.64 -17.89 10.57
N GLN A 359 16.02 -18.26 11.80
CA GLN A 359 15.15 -18.14 12.98
C GLN A 359 15.10 -16.67 13.41
N ILE A 360 14.10 -15.98 12.91
CA ILE A 360 13.63 -14.70 13.43
C ILE A 360 12.40 -15.02 14.29
N PRO A 361 12.20 -14.37 15.45
CA PRO A 361 10.95 -14.50 16.18
C PRO A 361 9.78 -14.29 15.22
N GLU A 362 8.90 -15.28 15.16
CA GLU A 362 7.70 -15.27 14.34
C GLU A 362 6.89 -14.00 14.66
N ILE A 363 6.95 -13.01 13.76
CA ILE A 363 6.05 -11.86 13.81
C ILE A 363 4.72 -12.41 13.30
N THR A 364 3.91 -12.93 14.19
CA THR A 364 2.51 -13.17 13.88
C THR A 364 1.90 -11.81 13.56
N ALA A 365 1.39 -11.66 12.34
CA ALA A 365 0.49 -10.58 11.96
C ALA A 365 -0.87 -10.80 12.66
N ASP A 366 -0.86 -10.90 13.98
CA ASP A 366 -2.05 -11.00 14.82
C ASP A 366 -2.23 -9.68 15.56
N SER A 367 -2.27 -8.62 14.77
CA SER A 367 -2.73 -7.31 15.17
C SER A 367 -3.42 -6.66 13.98
N THR A 368 -4.63 -7.15 13.70
CA THR A 368 -5.65 -6.34 13.03
C THR A 368 -5.99 -5.17 13.96
N PHE A 369 -5.08 -4.21 14.06
CA PHE A 369 -5.26 -2.93 14.74
C PHE A 369 -5.92 -1.99 13.73
N MET A 370 -7.23 -2.18 13.54
CA MET A 370 -8.08 -1.06 13.15
C MET A 370 -7.95 -0.02 14.29
N PRO A 371 -7.50 1.23 14.03
CA PRO A 371 -7.51 2.26 15.05
C PRO A 371 -8.95 2.52 15.47
N GLY A 372 -9.31 2.05 16.67
CA GLY A 372 -10.48 2.48 17.41
C GLY A 372 -11.79 2.46 16.62
N GLY A 373 -12.42 1.29 16.52
CA GLY A 373 -13.87 1.24 16.56
C GLY A 373 -14.32 1.90 17.85
N PHE A 374 -14.64 3.20 17.78
CA PHE A 374 -15.34 3.89 18.86
C PHE A 374 -16.61 3.11 19.11
N GLY A 375 -16.67 2.46 20.27
CA GLY A 375 -17.93 1.99 20.82
C GLY A 375 -18.82 3.21 20.93
N THR A 376 -19.77 3.34 20.01
CA THR A 376 -20.97 4.13 20.20
C THR A 376 -21.68 3.53 21.40
N GLY A 377 -21.30 4.00 22.60
CA GLY A 377 -22.16 3.97 23.76
C GLY A 377 -23.42 4.71 23.36
N GLY A 378 -24.44 3.95 22.98
CA GLY A 378 -25.76 4.49 22.70
C GLY A 378 -26.18 5.37 23.86
N PRO A 379 -26.62 6.62 23.63
CA PRO A 379 -27.20 7.42 24.68
C PRO A 379 -28.38 6.66 25.27
N GLY A 380 -28.39 6.57 26.60
CA GLY A 380 -29.42 5.91 27.36
C GLY A 380 -30.81 6.28 26.84
N GLY A 381 -31.59 5.24 26.53
CA GLY A 381 -32.99 5.37 26.18
C GLY A 381 -33.71 6.12 27.28
N MET A 382 -34.10 7.36 26.99
CA MET A 382 -35.13 8.06 27.73
C MET A 382 -36.42 7.26 27.61
N GLY A 383 -37.08 7.07 28.74
CA GLY A 383 -38.32 6.33 28.87
C GLY A 383 -39.41 6.86 27.95
N MET A 384 -39.99 5.96 27.18
CA MET A 384 -41.33 6.10 26.62
C MET A 384 -42.30 5.37 27.55
N PRO A 385 -43.25 6.06 28.20
CA PRO A 385 -44.28 5.43 28.99
C PRO A 385 -45.44 4.98 28.10
N GLY A 386 -45.88 3.74 28.30
CA GLY A 386 -47.28 3.35 28.11
C GLY A 386 -47.79 3.17 26.68
N MET A 387 -47.67 1.95 26.16
CA MET A 387 -48.72 1.26 25.42
C MET A 387 -48.49 -0.24 25.71
N GLY A 388 -49.42 -1.01 26.25
CA GLY A 388 -50.79 -1.17 25.77
C GLY A 388 -50.91 -2.62 25.29
N GLU A 389 -51.14 -3.51 26.25
CA GLU A 389 -52.06 -4.65 26.18
C GLU A 389 -52.44 -5.22 24.79
N GLY A 390 -52.19 -6.51 24.56
CA GLY A 390 -53.05 -7.30 23.67
C GLY A 390 -52.41 -8.43 22.84
N GLY A 391 -52.80 -9.67 23.16
CA GLY A 391 -52.92 -10.82 22.23
C GLY A 391 -51.61 -11.42 21.70
N GLY A 392 -51.21 -12.66 21.97
CA GLY A 392 -52.00 -13.89 21.99
C GLY A 392 -52.22 -14.41 20.57
N TYR A 393 -51.36 -15.31 20.08
CA TYR A 393 -51.73 -16.48 19.26
C TYR A 393 -50.54 -17.45 19.09
N PRO A 394 -50.76 -18.77 19.24
CA PRO A 394 -49.76 -19.82 19.01
C PRO A 394 -50.00 -20.58 17.70
N GLY A 395 -48.94 -21.21 17.17
CA GLY A 395 -49.05 -22.44 16.38
C GLY A 395 -48.39 -22.40 15.00
N MET A 396 -47.48 -23.36 14.76
CA MET A 396 -47.66 -24.35 13.69
C MET A 396 -46.68 -25.52 13.84
N MET A 397 -47.25 -26.73 13.78
CA MET A 397 -46.61 -28.04 13.79
C MET A 397 -46.42 -28.56 12.35
N GLY A 398 -45.25 -29.14 12.09
CA GLY A 398 -45.01 -30.39 11.34
C GLY A 398 -45.13 -30.38 9.79
N PRO A 399 -44.95 -31.54 9.12
CA PRO A 399 -44.19 -32.74 9.48
C PRO A 399 -43.46 -33.43 8.29
N GLY A 400 -42.66 -34.48 8.58
CA GLY A 400 -42.31 -35.58 7.63
C GLY A 400 -40.81 -35.71 7.33
N GLY A 401 -40.16 -36.88 7.30
CA GLY A 401 -40.59 -38.28 7.37
C GLY A 401 -39.59 -39.16 6.59
N GLY A 402 -39.27 -40.37 7.10
CA GLY A 402 -38.49 -41.45 6.44
C GLY A 402 -37.20 -41.84 7.20
N MET A 403 -37.08 -42.91 8.00
CA MET A 403 -37.31 -44.37 7.82
C MET A 403 -36.51 -44.95 6.63
N MET A 404 -35.45 -45.78 6.80
CA MET A 404 -35.43 -47.25 7.08
C MET A 404 -33.96 -47.80 6.86
N PRO A 405 -33.59 -49.10 7.01
CA PRO A 405 -32.96 -49.64 8.24
C PRO A 405 -31.77 -50.63 8.03
N GLY A 406 -31.17 -51.09 9.13
CA GLY A 406 -30.84 -52.52 9.40
C GLY A 406 -29.67 -53.23 8.68
N GLY A 407 -28.73 -53.80 9.46
CA GLY A 407 -27.91 -54.94 9.01
C GLY A 407 -26.58 -55.19 9.75
N ARG A 408 -26.60 -56.00 10.81
CA ARG A 408 -25.49 -56.88 11.28
C ARG A 408 -25.91 -58.34 10.97
N PRO A 409 -25.10 -59.43 11.08
CA PRO A 409 -23.69 -59.59 11.52
C PRO A 409 -22.83 -60.53 10.61
N GLY A 410 -21.50 -60.65 10.80
CA GLY A 410 -20.76 -61.79 10.21
C GLY A 410 -19.23 -61.75 10.17
N ARG A 411 -18.63 -62.32 11.23
CA ARG A 411 -17.29 -62.89 11.47
C ARG A 411 -16.47 -63.44 10.27
N GLY A 412 -15.15 -63.16 10.31
CA GLY A 412 -14.06 -63.84 9.59
C GLY A 412 -13.28 -62.83 8.74
N GLY A 413 -11.97 -62.64 8.78
CA GLY A 413 -10.83 -63.29 9.39
C GLY A 413 -9.60 -62.82 8.62
N ARG A 414 -8.43 -62.81 9.26
CA ARG A 414 -7.08 -62.75 8.66
C ARG A 414 -6.55 -61.42 8.09
N THR A 415 -5.54 -60.92 8.80
CA THR A 415 -4.19 -60.50 8.32
C THR A 415 -4.07 -59.35 7.34
N GLY A 416 -3.32 -58.32 7.77
CA GLY A 416 -2.36 -57.67 6.88
C GLY A 416 -2.28 -56.15 6.98
N ARG A 417 -1.14 -55.68 7.49
CA ARG A 417 -0.52 -54.37 7.24
C ARG A 417 -1.30 -53.11 7.60
N GLY A 418 -0.80 -52.45 8.65
CA GLY A 418 -1.02 -51.03 8.88
C GLY A 418 -0.44 -50.20 7.75
N GLY A 419 -1.30 -49.35 7.18
CA GLY A 419 -0.95 -48.15 6.45
C GLY A 419 -1.81 -47.04 7.03
N GLY A 420 -1.24 -46.21 7.91
CA GLY A 420 -1.92 -45.06 8.47
C GLY A 420 -2.13 -44.01 7.39
N MET A 421 -3.38 -43.81 6.99
CA MET A 421 -3.80 -42.62 6.24
C MET A 421 -3.74 -41.41 7.19
N PRO A 422 -3.07 -40.30 6.83
CA PRO A 422 -3.16 -39.07 7.57
C PRO A 422 -4.53 -38.43 7.33
N GLY A 423 -5.19 -38.06 8.42
CA GLY A 423 -6.48 -37.40 8.42
C GLY A 423 -6.42 -36.05 7.72
N GLY A 424 -7.41 -35.83 6.86
CA GLY A 424 -7.69 -34.54 6.24
C GLY A 424 -8.06 -33.50 7.30
N GLY A 425 -7.14 -32.58 7.54
CA GLY A 425 -7.42 -31.29 8.16
C GLY A 425 -7.81 -30.30 7.06
N MET A 426 -9.02 -29.79 7.17
CA MET A 426 -9.58 -28.71 6.36
C MET A 426 -8.63 -27.51 6.32
N MET A 427 -8.07 -27.20 5.14
CA MET A 427 -7.42 -25.91 4.92
C MET A 427 -8.52 -24.84 4.84
N TYR A 428 -8.49 -23.92 5.81
CA TYR A 428 -9.08 -22.60 5.61
C TYR A 428 -8.20 -21.86 4.60
N GLU A 429 -8.70 -21.76 3.38
CA GLU A 429 -8.22 -20.86 2.33
C GLU A 429 -8.61 -19.43 2.71
N GLY A 430 -7.88 -18.88 3.69
CA GLY A 430 -7.86 -17.45 3.97
C GLY A 430 -6.80 -16.83 3.08
N GLY A 431 -7.20 -15.92 2.21
CA GLY A 431 -6.32 -15.11 1.36
C GLY A 431 -5.32 -14.31 2.20
N GLY A 432 -4.22 -14.96 2.57
CA GLY A 432 -3.02 -14.33 3.07
C GLY A 432 -2.30 -13.73 1.88
N MET A 433 -2.29 -12.40 1.79
CA MET A 433 -1.29 -11.72 1.00
C MET A 433 0.06 -12.36 1.30
N GLY A 434 0.74 -12.81 0.25
CA GLY A 434 2.11 -13.30 0.34
C GLY A 434 2.98 -12.21 0.93
N GLY A 435 3.17 -12.27 2.26
CA GLY A 435 4.29 -11.64 2.92
C GLY A 435 5.53 -12.37 2.44
N ALA A 436 6.04 -11.96 1.28
CA ALA A 436 7.47 -12.11 1.02
C ALA A 436 8.15 -11.62 2.31
N THR A 437 9.04 -12.43 2.87
CA THR A 437 9.94 -12.04 3.96
C THR A 437 10.65 -10.76 3.51
N ALA A 438 10.03 -9.63 3.82
CA ALA A 438 10.52 -8.32 3.43
C ALA A 438 11.86 -8.19 4.15
N GLY A 439 12.91 -7.90 3.39
CA GLY A 439 14.23 -7.67 3.96
C GLY A 439 14.14 -6.64 5.09
N TYR A 440 15.05 -6.72 6.05
CA TYR A 440 15.16 -5.65 7.04
C TYR A 440 15.86 -4.47 6.37
N SER A 441 15.17 -3.34 6.22
CA SER A 441 15.80 -2.09 5.87
C SER A 441 16.35 -1.41 7.14
N LYS A 442 17.52 -0.78 7.01
CA LYS A 442 18.14 0.02 8.07
C LYS A 442 17.32 1.26 8.44
N GLU A 443 16.51 1.73 7.49
CA GLU A 443 15.67 2.92 7.59
C GLU A 443 14.24 2.59 7.12
N LYS A 444 13.23 3.21 7.73
CA LYS A 444 11.84 3.16 7.23
C LYS A 444 11.47 4.51 6.62
N MET A 445 10.52 4.53 5.69
CA MET A 445 10.01 5.77 5.09
C MET A 445 8.77 6.27 5.83
N PHE A 446 8.77 7.54 6.23
CA PHE A 446 7.58 8.25 6.66
C PHE A 446 6.84 8.81 5.44
N ARG A 447 5.50 8.73 5.43
CA ARG A 447 4.66 9.38 4.41
C ARG A 447 3.36 9.87 5.02
N PHE A 448 2.97 11.10 4.71
CA PHE A 448 1.71 11.73 5.12
C PHE A 448 1.22 12.74 4.07
N TYR A 449 -0.09 12.89 3.91
CA TYR A 449 -0.70 13.88 3.02
C TYR A 449 -1.53 14.90 3.80
N ASP A 450 -1.14 16.17 3.73
CA ASP A 450 -1.93 17.27 4.25
C ASP A 450 -2.80 17.86 3.12
N ILE A 451 -4.07 17.45 3.07
CA ILE A 451 -5.07 17.94 2.09
C ILE A 451 -5.86 19.16 2.59
N THR A 452 -5.48 19.71 3.75
CA THR A 452 -6.18 20.86 4.38
C THR A 452 -5.50 22.19 4.08
N VAL A 453 -4.59 22.19 3.10
CA VAL A 453 -3.81 23.36 2.70
C VAL A 453 -4.63 24.24 1.77
N LYS A 454 -4.41 25.55 1.87
CA LYS A 454 -5.03 26.54 0.98
C LYS A 454 -4.16 26.68 -0.28
N PRO A 455 -4.76 26.93 -1.45
CA PRO A 455 -3.99 27.22 -2.66
C PRO A 455 -3.13 28.48 -2.48
N ASN A 456 -1.98 28.54 -3.17
CA ASN A 456 -1.02 29.66 -3.16
C ASN A 456 -0.69 30.19 -1.76
N THR A 457 -0.43 29.28 -0.83
CA THR A 457 -0.01 29.60 0.53
C THR A 457 1.32 28.90 0.81
N GLU A 458 2.22 29.59 1.49
CA GLU A 458 3.50 29.02 1.89
C GLU A 458 3.37 28.33 3.24
N TYR A 459 3.89 27.11 3.33
CA TYR A 459 3.83 26.27 4.51
C TYR A 459 5.21 25.77 4.90
N GLN A 460 5.36 25.50 6.20
CA GLN A 460 6.49 24.77 6.75
C GLN A 460 6.01 23.77 7.79
N TYR A 461 6.61 22.58 7.77
CA TYR A 461 6.15 21.43 8.54
C TYR A 461 7.23 20.92 9.50
N GLN A 462 6.77 20.29 10.58
CA GLN A 462 7.59 19.47 11.46
C GLN A 462 6.82 18.22 11.86
N VAL A 463 7.55 17.13 12.06
CA VAL A 463 6.99 15.83 12.42
C VAL A 463 7.65 15.33 13.68
N ASN A 464 6.89 14.75 14.61
CA ASN A 464 7.43 13.96 15.69
C ASN A 464 6.89 12.53 15.64
N LEU A 465 7.69 11.57 16.09
CA LEU A 465 7.32 10.16 16.09
C LEU A 465 6.91 9.74 17.50
N TRP A 466 5.93 8.84 17.59
CA TRP A 466 5.44 8.32 18.85
C TRP A 466 5.79 6.84 18.95
N LEU A 467 6.51 6.46 20.01
CA LEU A 467 6.88 5.10 20.32
C LEU A 467 6.13 4.64 21.57
N GLU A 468 5.81 3.35 21.67
CA GLU A 468 5.36 2.76 22.92
C GLU A 468 6.46 2.87 23.97
N ASP A 469 6.09 3.25 25.20
CA ASP A 469 7.03 3.33 26.31
C ASP A 469 7.31 1.91 26.85
N PRO A 470 8.52 1.34 26.67
CA PRO A 470 8.83 -0.01 27.17
C PRO A 470 8.80 -0.08 28.70
N ASN A 471 8.95 1.06 29.39
CA ASN A 471 8.88 1.15 30.84
C ASN A 471 7.45 1.42 31.34
N ASN A 472 6.50 1.71 30.45
CA ASN A 472 5.10 1.93 30.76
C ASN A 472 4.15 1.59 29.58
N PRO A 473 4.08 0.33 29.13
CA PRO A 473 3.28 -0.06 27.97
C PRO A 473 1.79 0.24 28.16
N ALA A 474 1.08 0.51 27.07
CA ALA A 474 -0.31 0.98 27.11
C ALA A 474 -1.30 -0.12 27.51
N ILE A 475 -0.94 -1.39 27.31
CA ILE A 475 -1.78 -2.54 27.67
C ILE A 475 -1.65 -2.76 29.19
N PRO A 476 -2.70 -2.48 29.98
CA PRO A 476 -2.65 -2.73 31.40
C PRO A 476 -2.58 -4.24 31.63
N GLN A 477 -1.71 -4.64 32.57
CA GLN A 477 -1.79 -5.91 33.29
C GLN A 477 -3.26 -6.26 33.59
N GLY A 478 -3.88 -7.13 32.79
CA GLY A 478 -5.22 -7.65 33.05
C GLY A 478 -6.39 -7.15 32.18
N ALA A 479 -6.19 -6.30 31.18
CA ALA A 479 -7.27 -5.91 30.24
C ALA A 479 -7.46 -6.87 29.05
N GLY A 480 -6.72 -7.99 29.03
CA GLY A 480 -7.06 -9.13 28.18
C GLY A 480 -8.44 -9.66 28.57
N ARG A 481 -9.45 -9.29 27.77
CA ARG A 481 -10.80 -9.87 27.67
C ARG A 481 -11.12 -10.90 28.76
N GLY A 482 -11.97 -10.50 29.71
CA GLY A 482 -12.40 -11.35 30.81
C GLY A 482 -12.70 -12.81 30.41
N GLY A 483 -12.02 -13.74 31.08
CA GLY A 483 -12.73 -14.83 31.75
C GLY A 483 -12.76 -16.23 31.12
N GLN A 484 -12.32 -16.50 29.88
CA GLN A 484 -12.46 -17.87 29.32
C GLN A 484 -11.24 -18.49 28.62
N MET A 485 -10.16 -17.74 28.39
CA MET A 485 -8.91 -18.29 27.82
C MET A 485 -7.76 -18.38 28.85
N ALA A 486 -8.07 -18.28 30.15
CA ALA A 486 -7.08 -18.37 31.24
C ALA A 486 -6.51 -19.80 31.48
N GLY A 487 -6.75 -20.74 30.56
CA GLY A 487 -6.33 -22.13 30.65
C GLY A 487 -5.27 -22.56 29.63
N MET A 488 -4.81 -21.68 28.74
CA MET A 488 -3.73 -21.98 27.79
C MET A 488 -2.35 -21.68 28.43
N PRO A 489 -1.49 -22.69 28.71
CA PRO A 489 -0.22 -22.52 29.44
C PRO A 489 0.92 -21.84 28.65
N GLY A 490 0.63 -20.86 27.78
CA GLY A 490 1.65 -20.26 26.90
C GLY A 490 1.49 -18.77 26.55
N GLY A 491 0.44 -18.08 27.02
CA GLY A 491 0.13 -16.70 26.61
C GLY A 491 0.63 -15.57 27.53
N GLN A 492 1.54 -15.85 28.48
CA GLN A 492 1.87 -14.91 29.58
C GLN A 492 2.91 -13.82 29.28
N GLY A 493 3.43 -13.70 28.06
CA GLY A 493 4.59 -12.83 27.78
C GLY A 493 4.31 -11.41 27.27
N GLN A 494 3.15 -11.15 26.65
CA GLN A 494 3.03 -9.92 25.87
C GLN A 494 2.50 -8.73 26.70
N GLY A 495 3.38 -7.77 27.01
CA GLY A 495 3.00 -6.41 27.40
C GLY A 495 2.98 -6.11 28.90
N LEU A 496 3.61 -6.93 29.74
CA LEU A 496 3.69 -6.63 31.18
C LEU A 496 4.66 -5.47 31.43
N ALA A 497 4.14 -4.39 32.03
CA ALA A 497 4.96 -3.30 32.53
C ALA A 497 6.05 -3.85 33.47
N PRO A 498 7.31 -3.40 33.36
CA PRO A 498 8.37 -3.84 34.23
C PRO A 498 8.07 -3.48 35.70
N ALA A 499 8.56 -4.29 36.63
CA ALA A 499 8.39 -4.02 38.05
C ALA A 499 9.06 -2.69 38.41
N SER A 500 8.41 -1.85 39.22
CA SER A 500 8.91 -0.52 39.59
C SER A 500 10.32 -0.54 40.21
N MET A 501 10.70 -1.63 40.88
CA MET A 501 12.05 -1.83 41.43
C MET A 501 13.16 -1.96 40.39
N THR A 502 12.82 -2.32 39.14
CA THR A 502 13.78 -2.44 38.03
C THR A 502 14.05 -1.11 37.35
N LEU A 503 13.21 -0.10 37.56
CA LEU A 503 13.34 1.21 36.93
C LEU A 503 14.38 2.07 37.65
N SER A 504 15.11 2.88 36.86
CA SER A 504 15.93 3.96 37.39
C SER A 504 15.05 4.97 38.15
N ARG A 505 15.66 5.76 39.03
CA ARG A 505 14.91 6.75 39.81
C ARG A 505 14.24 7.78 38.89
N GLU A 506 14.96 8.27 37.89
CA GLU A 506 14.46 9.26 36.93
C GLU A 506 13.31 8.71 36.09
N THR A 507 13.45 7.49 35.55
CA THR A 507 12.40 6.82 34.78
C THR A 507 11.15 6.57 35.63
N LEU A 508 11.33 6.14 36.89
CA LEU A 508 10.21 5.91 37.80
C LEU A 508 9.46 7.21 38.12
N GLU A 509 10.18 8.29 38.41
CA GLU A 509 9.60 9.62 38.65
C GLU A 509 8.84 10.12 37.42
N ARG A 510 9.40 9.97 36.21
CA ARG A 510 8.72 10.31 34.94
C ARG A 510 7.44 9.51 34.71
N VAL A 511 7.50 8.18 34.86
CA VAL A 511 6.33 7.30 34.66
C VAL A 511 5.25 7.61 35.69
N ALA A 512 5.63 7.84 36.95
CA ALA A 512 4.69 8.22 38.01
C ALA A 512 4.03 9.57 37.71
N LEU A 513 4.80 10.58 37.27
CA LEU A 513 4.29 11.91 36.91
C LEU A 513 3.30 11.81 35.74
N LYS A 514 3.66 11.14 34.64
CA LYS A 514 2.76 10.96 33.48
C LYS A 514 1.46 10.24 33.85
N LYS A 515 1.54 9.20 34.70
CA LYS A 515 0.33 8.51 35.21
C LYS A 515 -0.52 9.41 36.10
N GLN A 516 0.10 10.21 36.96
CA GLN A 516 -0.60 11.14 37.83
C GLN A 516 -1.33 12.22 37.01
N GLU A 517 -0.69 12.79 35.99
CA GLU A 517 -1.28 13.77 35.08
C GLU A 517 -2.42 13.18 34.24
N ALA A 518 -2.29 11.91 33.84
CA ALA A 518 -3.31 11.20 33.10
C ALA A 518 -4.55 10.88 33.96
N GLY A 519 -4.36 10.57 35.25
CA GLY A 519 -5.42 10.13 36.13
C GLY A 519 -6.09 8.85 35.61
N ASN A 520 -7.43 8.83 35.60
CA ASN A 520 -8.23 7.71 35.09
C ASN A 520 -8.75 7.93 33.67
N ASP A 521 -8.33 8.99 32.98
CA ASP A 521 -8.76 9.28 31.62
C ASP A 521 -8.05 8.33 30.64
N PRO A 522 -8.78 7.45 29.93
CA PRO A 522 -8.18 6.44 29.06
C PRO A 522 -7.37 7.06 27.91
N VAL A 523 -7.76 8.24 27.41
CA VAL A 523 -7.04 8.93 26.33
C VAL A 523 -5.71 9.47 26.85
N LYS A 524 -5.72 10.06 28.05
CA LYS A 524 -4.48 10.56 28.67
C LYS A 524 -3.58 9.42 29.13
N LEU A 525 -4.14 8.30 29.57
CA LEU A 525 -3.36 7.11 29.93
C LEU A 525 -2.65 6.52 28.70
N SER A 526 -3.33 6.46 27.54
CA SER A 526 -2.68 6.08 26.29
C SER A 526 -1.54 7.04 25.92
N LYS A 527 -1.71 8.35 26.12
CA LYS A 527 -0.63 9.34 25.97
C LYS A 527 0.48 9.23 27.03
N ALA A 528 0.17 8.76 28.24
CA ALA A 528 1.17 8.54 29.28
C ALA A 528 2.06 7.32 28.98
N SER A 529 1.56 6.38 28.19
CA SER A 529 2.23 5.15 27.76
C SER A 529 3.02 5.28 26.45
N ARG A 530 3.26 6.51 25.99
CA ARG A 530 4.09 6.77 24.81
C ARG A 530 5.27 7.68 25.11
N LEU A 531 6.32 7.46 24.34
CA LEU A 531 7.47 8.34 24.20
C LEU A 531 7.31 9.14 22.91
N GLU A 532 7.52 10.46 22.98
CA GLU A 532 7.40 11.36 21.84
C GLU A 532 8.76 11.94 21.54
N THR A 533 9.23 11.81 20.31
CA THR A 533 10.50 12.42 19.90
C THR A 533 10.38 13.94 19.96
N GLU A 534 11.53 14.61 19.97
CA GLU A 534 11.56 16.00 19.54
C GLU A 534 11.00 16.11 18.11
N TYR A 535 10.48 17.29 17.79
CA TYR A 535 10.08 17.59 16.42
C TYR A 535 11.30 17.57 15.51
N SER A 536 11.13 17.04 14.30
CA SER A 536 12.14 17.07 13.24
C SER A 536 12.63 18.48 12.97
N GLU A 537 13.75 18.59 12.27
CA GLU A 537 14.10 19.84 11.61
C GLU A 537 12.93 20.30 10.72
N PRO A 538 12.65 21.62 10.68
CA PRO A 538 11.61 22.15 9.81
C PRO A 538 11.85 21.76 8.36
N SER A 539 10.78 21.36 7.67
CA SER A 539 10.85 21.12 6.23
C SER A 539 11.32 22.36 5.46
N PRO A 540 11.79 22.21 4.22
CA PRO A 540 11.85 23.33 3.29
C PRO A 540 10.50 24.04 3.20
N VAL A 541 10.53 25.36 2.95
CA VAL A 541 9.32 26.14 2.71
C VAL A 541 8.74 25.73 1.37
N VAL A 542 7.46 25.36 1.37
CA VAL A 542 6.75 24.94 0.17
C VAL A 542 5.58 25.85 -0.10
N LYS A 543 5.31 26.11 -1.38
CA LYS A 543 4.17 26.92 -1.82
C LYS A 543 3.19 26.03 -2.57
N THR A 544 1.95 25.97 -2.11
CA THR A 544 0.90 25.23 -2.80
C THR A 544 0.55 25.88 -4.15
N PRO A 545 0.17 25.09 -5.16
CA PRO A 545 -0.22 25.62 -6.46
C PRO A 545 -1.53 26.42 -6.39
N ILE A 546 -1.89 27.04 -7.52
CA ILE A 546 -3.19 27.67 -7.75
C ILE A 546 -4.01 26.68 -8.59
N ASP A 547 -5.32 26.64 -8.38
CA ASP A 547 -6.24 25.72 -9.07
C ASP A 547 -6.40 26.01 -10.57
N THR A 548 -6.04 27.23 -10.98
CA THR A 548 -5.99 27.67 -12.36
C THR A 548 -4.53 27.84 -12.79
N SER A 549 -4.20 27.36 -13.98
CA SER A 549 -2.88 27.53 -14.56
C SER A 549 -2.94 28.15 -15.95
N VAL A 550 -2.00 29.05 -16.21
CA VAL A 550 -1.66 29.50 -17.56
C VAL A 550 -0.39 28.78 -17.95
N ILE A 551 -0.40 28.11 -19.09
CA ILE A 551 0.75 27.34 -19.59
C ILE A 551 1.25 28.03 -20.86
N ALA A 552 2.55 28.34 -20.92
CA ALA A 552 3.12 29.02 -22.09
C ALA A 552 3.24 28.10 -23.30
N GLY A 553 2.72 28.56 -24.44
CA GLY A 553 2.98 28.00 -25.75
C GLY A 553 3.92 28.87 -26.57
N SER A 554 3.79 28.80 -27.90
CA SER A 554 4.64 29.52 -28.85
C SER A 554 4.42 31.04 -28.82
N VAL A 555 5.48 31.81 -29.01
CA VAL A 555 5.42 33.27 -29.19
C VAL A 555 5.73 33.65 -30.63
N ALA A 556 4.92 34.55 -31.19
CA ALA A 556 5.19 35.23 -32.45
C ALA A 556 5.73 36.64 -32.15
N ALA A 557 6.98 36.90 -32.54
CA ALA A 557 7.63 38.17 -32.28
C ALA A 557 6.86 39.36 -32.86
N GLY A 558 6.90 40.47 -32.13
CA GLY A 558 6.49 41.77 -32.64
C GLY A 558 7.34 42.18 -33.84
N ARG A 559 6.85 43.12 -34.64
CA ARG A 559 7.62 43.69 -35.75
C ARG A 559 7.97 45.13 -35.43
N GLU A 560 9.25 45.42 -35.29
CA GLU A 560 9.74 46.79 -35.24
C GLU A 560 9.99 47.34 -36.64
N ALA A 561 9.61 48.58 -36.87
CA ALA A 561 9.92 49.33 -38.09
C ALA A 561 10.65 50.61 -37.70
N ARG A 562 11.80 50.90 -38.32
CA ARG A 562 12.41 52.22 -38.18
C ARG A 562 11.59 53.23 -38.98
N SER A 563 11.12 54.26 -38.29
CA SER A 563 10.62 55.49 -38.88
C SER A 563 11.69 56.13 -39.76
N GLN A 564 11.28 56.96 -40.72
CA GLN A 564 12.21 57.76 -41.54
C GLN A 564 13.15 58.65 -40.70
N GLY A 565 12.75 59.01 -39.47
CA GLY A 565 13.58 59.74 -38.51
C GLY A 565 14.50 58.87 -37.63
N GLY A 566 14.66 57.58 -37.91
CA GLY A 566 15.51 56.66 -37.13
C GLY A 566 14.90 56.14 -35.83
N VAL A 567 13.68 56.58 -35.47
CA VAL A 567 12.94 56.09 -34.30
C VAL A 567 12.38 54.69 -34.59
N LEU A 568 12.67 53.71 -33.74
CA LEU A 568 12.04 52.38 -33.80
C LEU A 568 10.58 52.51 -33.35
N MET A 569 9.65 52.09 -34.20
CA MET A 569 8.22 52.01 -33.90
C MET A 569 7.78 50.55 -33.93
N SER A 570 7.07 50.08 -32.90
CA SER A 570 6.39 48.78 -32.97
C SER A 570 5.29 48.88 -34.03
N LYS A 571 5.42 48.13 -35.12
CA LYS A 571 4.42 48.02 -36.18
C LYS A 571 3.37 46.96 -35.83
N ARG A 572 3.73 46.01 -34.96
CA ARG A 572 2.86 44.94 -34.48
C ARG A 572 3.41 44.43 -33.16
N ASP A 573 2.55 44.31 -32.16
CA ASP A 573 2.91 43.76 -30.87
C ASP A 573 3.11 42.24 -30.94
N ALA A 574 3.91 41.71 -30.01
CA ALA A 574 4.13 40.27 -29.90
C ALA A 574 2.81 39.58 -29.51
N LYS A 575 2.58 38.40 -30.08
CA LYS A 575 1.43 37.54 -29.74
C LYS A 575 1.93 36.28 -29.09
N ALA A 576 1.35 35.90 -27.97
CA ALA A 576 1.66 34.66 -27.29
C ALA A 576 0.51 33.67 -27.45
N THR A 577 0.83 32.42 -27.72
CA THR A 577 -0.11 31.32 -27.54
C THR A 577 -0.01 30.85 -26.10
N VAL A 578 -1.12 30.83 -25.38
CA VAL A 578 -1.20 30.29 -24.02
C VAL A 578 -2.29 29.23 -23.97
N LEU A 579 -2.15 28.30 -23.04
CA LEU A 579 -3.19 27.35 -22.70
C LEU A 579 -3.73 27.73 -21.32
N GLY A 580 -4.98 28.19 -21.27
CA GLY A 580 -5.69 28.40 -20.01
C GLY A 580 -6.27 27.07 -19.54
N VAL A 581 -5.96 26.67 -18.31
CA VAL A 581 -6.47 25.44 -17.69
C VAL A 581 -7.15 25.81 -16.38
N ALA A 582 -8.39 25.35 -16.21
CA ALA A 582 -9.16 25.56 -15.00
C ALA A 582 -9.86 24.26 -14.57
N TRP A 583 -9.86 24.03 -13.27
CA TRP A 583 -10.68 22.99 -12.65
C TRP A 583 -12.04 23.57 -12.26
N ASP A 584 -13.11 22.89 -12.67
CA ASP A 584 -14.46 23.18 -12.18
C ASP A 584 -14.79 22.26 -10.99
N GLU A 585 -14.89 22.84 -9.80
CA GLU A 585 -15.18 22.08 -8.58
C GLU A 585 -16.63 21.58 -8.52
N ALA A 586 -17.57 22.29 -9.15
CA ALA A 586 -18.98 21.89 -9.10
C ALA A 586 -19.23 20.64 -9.96
N GLU A 587 -18.63 20.62 -11.15
CA GLU A 587 -18.83 19.54 -12.12
C GLU A 587 -17.74 18.46 -12.05
N GLY A 588 -16.62 18.74 -11.38
CA GLY A 588 -15.50 17.79 -11.25
C GLY A 588 -14.78 17.52 -12.57
N ILE A 589 -14.72 18.54 -13.44
CA ILE A 589 -14.18 18.48 -14.81
C ILE A 589 -12.97 19.41 -14.94
N LEU A 590 -12.09 19.07 -15.89
CA LEU A 590 -10.95 19.91 -16.26
C LEU A 590 -11.22 20.55 -17.63
N ALA A 591 -11.25 21.88 -17.66
CA ALA A 591 -11.38 22.66 -18.87
C ALA A 591 -10.01 23.19 -19.34
N SER A 592 -9.77 23.16 -20.65
CA SER A 592 -8.57 23.75 -21.24
C SER A 592 -8.87 24.44 -22.56
N LYS A 593 -8.35 25.64 -22.77
CA LYS A 593 -8.43 26.31 -24.07
C LYS A 593 -7.14 26.98 -24.47
N LYS A 594 -6.76 26.74 -25.73
CA LYS A 594 -5.64 27.41 -26.40
C LYS A 594 -6.09 28.79 -26.89
N LEU A 595 -5.43 29.83 -26.39
CA LEU A 595 -5.73 31.23 -26.68
C LEU A 595 -4.51 31.91 -27.32
N THR A 596 -4.76 32.85 -28.24
CA THR A 596 -3.70 33.72 -28.79
C THR A 596 -3.90 35.13 -28.28
N LEU A 597 -3.02 35.56 -27.40
CA LEU A 597 -3.16 36.78 -26.61
C LEU A 597 -2.05 37.80 -26.92
N GLU A 598 -2.39 39.07 -26.76
CA GLU A 598 -1.49 40.21 -26.75
C GLU A 598 -1.24 40.70 -25.32
N ARG A 599 -0.33 41.65 -25.18
CA ARG A 599 -0.05 42.30 -23.88
C ARG A 599 -1.30 43.03 -23.38
N GLY A 600 -1.74 42.71 -22.18
CA GLY A 600 -2.90 43.30 -21.52
C GLY A 600 -4.17 42.46 -21.61
N ASP A 601 -4.17 41.40 -22.42
CA ASP A 601 -5.31 40.51 -22.54
C ASP A 601 -5.45 39.59 -21.31
N SER A 602 -6.70 39.26 -20.96
CA SER A 602 -7.02 38.25 -19.95
C SER A 602 -7.07 36.85 -20.56
N VAL A 603 -6.67 35.85 -19.78
CA VAL A 603 -6.76 34.43 -20.14
C VAL A 603 -8.14 33.88 -19.72
N ASN A 604 -9.19 34.54 -20.17
CA ASN A 604 -10.58 34.17 -19.91
C ASN A 604 -11.33 34.06 -21.25
N GLU A 605 -12.21 33.08 -21.38
CA GLU A 605 -12.98 32.84 -22.61
C GLU A 605 -14.37 32.30 -22.26
N GLU A 606 -15.38 32.62 -23.07
CA GLU A 606 -16.74 32.09 -22.96
C GLU A 606 -17.15 31.53 -24.32
N GLU A 607 -17.22 30.20 -24.42
CA GLU A 607 -17.55 29.51 -25.66
C GLU A 607 -17.91 28.03 -25.39
N ASP A 608 -18.43 27.38 -26.42
CA ASP A 608 -18.54 25.93 -26.48
C ASP A 608 -17.15 25.27 -26.34
N MET A 609 -16.96 24.46 -25.29
CA MET A 609 -15.67 23.84 -25.00
C MET A 609 -15.79 22.34 -24.71
N TRP A 610 -14.77 21.61 -25.14
CA TRP A 610 -14.57 20.23 -24.71
C TRP A 610 -13.89 20.20 -23.35
N VAL A 611 -14.56 19.60 -22.37
CA VAL A 611 -14.07 19.44 -21.01
C VAL A 611 -13.72 17.98 -20.76
N LEU A 612 -12.69 17.74 -19.97
CA LEU A 612 -12.24 16.41 -19.62
C LEU A 612 -12.84 15.98 -18.29
N ASN A 613 -13.58 14.88 -18.28
CA ASN A 613 -13.91 14.18 -17.04
C ASN A 613 -12.70 13.33 -16.62
N PRO A 614 -11.98 13.65 -15.53
CA PRO A 614 -10.76 12.93 -15.15
C PRO A 614 -11.04 11.48 -14.71
N GLY A 615 -12.26 11.18 -14.26
CA GLY A 615 -12.62 9.85 -13.79
C GLY A 615 -12.77 8.84 -14.90
N THR A 616 -13.41 9.27 -15.99
CA THR A 616 -13.70 8.45 -17.17
C THR A 616 -12.70 8.64 -18.30
N LEU A 617 -11.92 9.73 -18.25
CA LEU A 617 -11.03 10.20 -19.31
C LEU A 617 -11.76 10.45 -20.64
N MET A 618 -13.05 10.77 -20.57
CA MET A 618 -13.89 11.13 -21.72
C MET A 618 -14.05 12.64 -21.83
N PHE A 619 -14.18 13.11 -23.07
CA PHE A 619 -14.47 14.51 -23.37
C PHE A 619 -15.97 14.70 -23.57
N ASP A 620 -16.52 15.61 -22.78
CA ASP A 620 -17.90 16.08 -22.92
C ASP A 620 -17.87 17.51 -23.48
N LYS A 621 -18.88 17.88 -24.24
CA LYS A 621 -18.99 19.23 -24.79
C LYS A 621 -19.93 20.04 -23.91
N GLU A 622 -19.40 21.09 -23.31
CA GLU A 622 -20.18 22.06 -22.55
C GLU A 622 -20.46 23.29 -23.43
N GLU A 623 -21.73 23.67 -23.52
CA GLU A 623 -22.17 24.87 -24.22
C GLU A 623 -21.99 26.10 -23.33
N ASP A 624 -21.58 27.23 -23.91
CA ASP A 624 -21.40 28.50 -23.21
C ASP A 624 -20.52 28.39 -21.93
N TYR A 625 -19.47 27.55 -21.96
CA TYR A 625 -18.61 27.35 -20.80
C TYR A 625 -17.72 28.58 -20.57
N GLN A 626 -17.73 29.09 -19.33
CA GLN A 626 -16.91 30.24 -18.91
C GLN A 626 -15.57 29.77 -18.33
N LEU A 627 -14.53 29.74 -19.16
CA LEU A 627 -13.16 29.53 -18.70
C LEU A 627 -12.67 30.78 -17.98
N ASN A 628 -12.61 30.73 -16.65
CA ASN A 628 -12.14 31.85 -15.84
C ASN A 628 -10.85 31.50 -15.09
N THR A 629 -9.71 31.92 -15.64
CA THR A 629 -8.42 31.84 -14.92
C THR A 629 -8.14 33.11 -14.11
N SER A 630 -8.83 34.21 -14.44
CA SER A 630 -8.58 35.56 -13.92
C SER A 630 -7.12 36.01 -14.06
N ALA A 631 -6.37 35.40 -14.98
CA ALA A 631 -4.99 35.77 -15.27
C ALA A 631 -4.91 36.81 -16.38
N VAL A 632 -3.90 37.69 -16.32
CA VAL A 632 -3.64 38.74 -17.31
C VAL A 632 -2.22 38.64 -17.83
N VAL A 633 -2.04 38.72 -19.14
CA VAL A 633 -0.71 38.75 -19.77
C VAL A 633 -0.11 40.15 -19.62
N LEU A 634 0.98 40.26 -18.87
CA LEU A 634 1.66 41.52 -18.58
C LEU A 634 2.70 41.91 -19.64
N ASP A 635 3.43 40.93 -20.18
CA ASP A 635 4.47 41.14 -21.17
C ASP A 635 4.83 39.84 -21.92
N ILE A 636 5.38 39.97 -23.12
CA ILE A 636 5.72 38.85 -24.00
C ILE A 636 7.08 39.11 -24.64
N ARG A 637 7.98 38.12 -24.57
CA ARG A 637 9.29 38.15 -25.26
C ARG A 637 9.57 36.84 -25.99
N GLY A 638 10.44 36.88 -26.99
CA GLY A 638 10.81 35.72 -27.81
C GLY A 638 10.06 35.64 -29.14
N GLY A 639 10.20 34.51 -29.83
CA GLY A 639 9.64 34.30 -31.17
C GLY A 639 10.41 34.97 -32.31
N GLU A 640 11.57 35.56 -32.00
CA GLU A 640 12.41 36.28 -32.96
C GLU A 640 13.30 35.29 -33.71
N GLY A 641 13.55 35.51 -35.00
CA GLY A 641 14.47 34.64 -35.74
C GLY A 641 15.88 34.64 -35.11
N LEU A 642 16.43 33.46 -34.85
CA LEU A 642 17.78 33.33 -34.33
C LEU A 642 18.80 33.88 -35.35
N PRO A 643 19.89 34.52 -34.90
CA PRO A 643 20.92 35.03 -35.80
C PRO A 643 21.56 33.88 -36.58
N GLY A 644 21.48 33.94 -37.91
CA GLY A 644 22.00 32.92 -38.82
C GLY A 644 20.95 32.39 -39.79
N ARG A 645 21.33 31.42 -40.62
CA ARG A 645 20.40 30.69 -41.51
C ARG A 645 20.02 29.34 -40.90
N TYR A 646 19.84 29.30 -39.58
CA TYR A 646 19.42 28.08 -38.90
C TYR A 646 17.94 27.82 -39.22
N ARG A 647 17.67 26.63 -39.74
CA ARG A 647 16.32 26.18 -40.07
C ARG A 647 16.08 24.82 -39.44
N ASP A 648 14.84 24.57 -39.05
CA ASP A 648 14.41 23.24 -38.69
C ASP A 648 14.50 22.35 -39.95
N PRO A 649 15.27 21.26 -39.93
CA PRO A 649 15.43 20.38 -41.10
C PRO A 649 14.14 19.63 -41.48
N ALA A 650 13.19 19.46 -40.55
CA ALA A 650 11.94 18.73 -40.79
C ALA A 650 10.90 19.59 -41.53
N VAL A 651 10.76 20.86 -41.17
CA VAL A 651 9.76 21.79 -41.74
C VAL A 651 10.34 22.91 -42.60
N ASN A 652 11.67 23.04 -42.65
CA ASN A 652 12.39 24.07 -43.41
C ASN A 652 12.00 25.51 -42.98
N GLU A 653 11.59 25.69 -41.73
CA GLU A 653 11.25 26.98 -41.13
C GLU A 653 12.44 27.56 -40.37
N ALA A 654 12.54 28.89 -40.28
CA ALA A 654 13.61 29.54 -39.52
C ALA A 654 13.45 29.24 -38.03
N LEU A 655 14.55 28.88 -37.36
CA LEU A 655 14.51 28.71 -35.91
C LEU A 655 14.29 30.06 -35.22
N VAL A 656 13.36 30.07 -34.27
CA VAL A 656 13.02 31.25 -33.47
C VAL A 656 13.53 31.10 -32.03
N SER A 657 13.75 32.22 -31.35
CA SER A 657 14.03 32.24 -29.93
C SER A 657 12.81 31.76 -29.15
N PRO A 658 12.98 30.93 -28.10
CA PRO A 658 11.86 30.49 -27.28
C PRO A 658 11.09 31.65 -26.65
N GLY A 659 9.77 31.50 -26.57
CA GLY A 659 8.89 32.44 -25.92
C GLY A 659 9.03 32.45 -24.39
N GLU A 660 8.95 33.64 -23.80
CA GLU A 660 8.64 33.81 -22.39
C GLU A 660 7.49 34.80 -22.20
N ILE A 661 6.58 34.45 -21.30
CA ILE A 661 5.32 35.15 -21.08
C ILE A 661 5.24 35.54 -19.61
N LEU A 662 5.10 36.83 -19.35
CA LEU A 662 4.89 37.36 -18.01
C LEU A 662 3.39 37.41 -17.74
N VAL A 663 2.93 36.70 -16.72
CA VAL A 663 1.51 36.57 -16.38
C VAL A 663 1.29 37.03 -14.95
N MET A 664 0.23 37.81 -14.73
CA MET A 664 -0.31 38.11 -13.41
C MET A 664 -1.50 37.19 -13.15
N ASP A 665 -1.47 36.43 -12.07
CA ASP A 665 -2.60 35.56 -11.70
C ASP A 665 -3.73 36.33 -11.00
N ALA A 666 -4.84 35.63 -10.73
CA ALA A 666 -6.04 36.16 -10.07
C ALA A 666 -5.78 36.86 -8.71
N ARG A 667 -4.64 36.56 -8.07
CA ARG A 667 -4.25 37.11 -6.76
C ARG A 667 -3.19 38.20 -6.87
N GLY A 668 -2.85 38.61 -8.09
CA GLY A 668 -1.85 39.63 -8.35
C GLY A 668 -0.40 39.13 -8.27
N ASN A 669 -0.15 37.81 -8.17
CA ASN A 669 1.23 37.33 -8.25
C ASN A 669 1.70 37.34 -9.70
N ILE A 670 2.96 37.71 -9.91
CA ILE A 670 3.57 37.75 -11.23
C ILE A 670 4.45 36.52 -11.42
N LYS A 671 4.25 35.78 -12.51
CA LYS A 671 5.00 34.59 -12.88
C LYS A 671 5.52 34.72 -14.31
N ILE A 672 6.72 34.17 -14.55
CA ILE A 672 7.28 34.02 -15.89
C ILE A 672 7.09 32.57 -16.33
N HIS A 673 6.30 32.38 -17.36
CA HIS A 673 6.12 31.11 -18.04
C HIS A 673 7.06 31.04 -19.25
N LYS A 674 7.69 29.88 -19.46
CA LYS A 674 8.69 29.69 -20.51
C LYS A 674 8.24 28.56 -21.41
N GLU A 675 8.17 28.81 -22.71
CA GLU A 675 7.71 27.85 -23.71
C GLU A 675 8.41 26.48 -23.58
N LEU A 676 9.74 26.46 -23.40
CA LEU A 676 10.48 25.20 -23.28
C LEU A 676 10.21 24.45 -21.99
N LYS A 677 9.96 25.16 -20.88
CA LYS A 677 9.68 24.54 -19.59
C LYS A 677 8.26 23.96 -19.56
N ASP A 678 7.34 24.69 -20.16
CA ASP A 678 5.92 24.41 -20.14
C ASP A 678 5.49 23.49 -21.29
N ARG A 679 6.38 23.18 -22.24
CA ARG A 679 6.09 22.36 -23.44
C ARG A 679 5.43 21.02 -23.13
N THR A 680 5.89 20.32 -22.10
CA THR A 680 5.34 19.01 -21.73
C THR A 680 3.92 19.15 -21.19
N ASP A 681 3.68 20.13 -20.31
CA ASP A 681 2.36 20.39 -19.73
C ASP A 681 1.41 20.93 -20.79
N PHE A 682 1.91 21.77 -21.70
CA PHE A 682 1.13 22.29 -22.83
C PHE A 682 0.63 21.13 -23.71
N ALA A 683 1.49 20.19 -24.07
CA ALA A 683 1.09 19.01 -24.84
C ALA A 683 0.16 18.08 -24.05
N LEU A 684 0.33 17.98 -22.73
CA LEU A 684 -0.48 17.14 -21.87
C LEU A 684 -1.92 17.66 -21.73
N PHE A 685 -2.09 18.97 -21.63
CA PHE A 685 -3.38 19.60 -21.38
C PHE A 685 -4.00 20.27 -22.63
N ASP A 686 -3.37 20.22 -23.81
CA ASP A 686 -4.00 20.70 -25.05
C ASP A 686 -5.07 19.69 -25.51
N PHE A 687 -6.33 20.02 -25.23
CA PHE A 687 -7.50 19.24 -25.66
C PHE A 687 -8.08 19.73 -26.99
N THR A 688 -7.32 20.48 -27.80
CA THR A 688 -7.82 20.91 -29.11
C THR A 688 -8.02 19.69 -30.02
N PRO A 689 -9.20 19.51 -30.65
CA PRO A 689 -9.40 18.43 -31.61
C PRO A 689 -8.36 18.49 -32.74
N PRO A 690 -7.83 17.36 -33.22
CA PRO A 690 -6.90 17.36 -34.33
C PRO A 690 -7.55 17.96 -35.57
N GLU A 691 -6.87 18.87 -36.26
CA GLU A 691 -7.36 19.43 -37.52
C GLU A 691 -7.61 18.29 -38.52
N VAL A 692 -8.89 17.99 -38.78
CA VAL A 692 -9.27 17.07 -39.85
C VAL A 692 -8.92 17.78 -41.15
N LYS A 693 -7.73 17.50 -41.69
CA LYS A 693 -7.36 17.91 -43.04
C LYS A 693 -8.41 17.34 -43.98
N LYS A 694 -9.39 18.16 -44.37
CA LYS A 694 -10.36 17.82 -45.40
C LYS A 694 -9.54 17.33 -46.58
N ARG A 695 -9.57 16.02 -46.84
CA ARG A 695 -9.02 15.48 -48.07
C ARG A 695 -9.78 16.24 -49.15
N ARG A 696 -9.10 17.19 -49.81
CA ARG A 696 -9.62 17.78 -51.03
C ARG A 696 -9.87 16.56 -51.90
N SER A 697 -11.14 16.27 -52.16
CA SER A 697 -11.52 15.31 -53.18
C SER A 697 -10.89 15.82 -54.47
N SER A 698 -9.69 15.32 -54.79
CA SER A 698 -9.17 15.43 -56.13
C SER A 698 -10.13 14.61 -56.96
N GLY A 699 -11.01 15.30 -57.69
CA GLY A 699 -12.04 14.71 -58.55
C GLY A 699 -11.46 13.97 -59.76
N ASP A 700 -10.43 13.15 -59.54
CA ASP A 700 -9.98 12.13 -60.45
C ASP A 700 -10.56 10.80 -59.94
N ASP A 701 -11.88 10.65 -60.09
CA ASP A 701 -12.51 9.34 -60.13
C ASP A 701 -12.02 8.64 -61.42
N PRO A 702 -11.14 7.60 -61.34
CA PRO A 702 -10.68 6.88 -62.52
C PRO A 702 -11.75 5.91 -63.06
N TYR A 703 -12.89 5.83 -62.37
CA TYR A 703 -14.02 4.98 -62.72
C TYR A 703 -15.21 5.83 -63.16
N GLY A 704 -14.98 6.67 -64.18
CA GLY A 704 -16.06 7.17 -65.03
C GLY A 704 -16.72 5.98 -65.73
N TYR A 705 -17.72 5.39 -65.09
CA TYR A 705 -18.62 4.44 -65.71
C TYR A 705 -19.41 5.18 -66.78
N GLY A 706 -19.10 4.90 -68.04
CA GLY A 706 -19.78 5.41 -69.21
C GLY A 706 -21.27 5.06 -69.17
N GLY A 707 -22.09 6.04 -68.82
CA GLY A 707 -23.52 6.05 -69.13
C GLY A 707 -23.71 6.70 -70.48
N GLU A 708 -23.75 5.88 -71.54
CA GLU A 708 -24.30 6.27 -72.83
C GLU A 708 -25.79 6.62 -72.63
N GLY A 709 -26.13 7.88 -72.87
CA GLY A 709 -27.51 8.39 -72.96
C GLY A 709 -27.59 9.41 -74.09
N PRO A 710 -28.61 9.37 -74.95
CA PRO A 710 -28.50 9.75 -76.35
C PRO A 710 -28.73 11.24 -76.61
N GLU A 711 -28.09 11.68 -77.69
CA GLU A 711 -28.54 12.66 -78.69
C GLU A 711 -29.65 13.64 -78.28
N GLY A 712 -29.23 14.89 -78.07
CA GLY A 712 -30.11 16.06 -78.07
C GLY A 712 -29.34 17.28 -78.54
N MET A 713 -29.45 17.56 -79.84
CA MET A 713 -29.00 18.79 -80.48
C MET A 713 -29.63 20.03 -79.81
N GLU A 714 -28.86 21.12 -79.69
CA GLU A 714 -29.12 22.45 -80.31
C GLU A 714 -28.56 23.62 -79.47
N GLY A 715 -27.93 24.57 -80.19
CA GLY A 715 -27.61 25.93 -79.73
C GLY A 715 -26.23 26.05 -79.05
N GLY A 716 -25.15 26.51 -79.69
CA GLY A 716 -25.03 27.67 -80.57
C GLY A 716 -24.69 28.91 -79.74
N GLY A 717 -23.41 29.29 -79.63
CA GLY A 717 -23.08 30.49 -78.82
C GLY A 717 -21.60 30.86 -78.61
N ARG A 718 -20.86 31.12 -79.68
CA ARG A 718 -19.83 32.17 -79.83
C ARG A 718 -19.04 32.70 -78.59
N ARG A 719 -17.70 32.48 -78.67
CA ARG A 719 -16.59 33.48 -78.69
C ARG A 719 -16.22 34.34 -77.45
N ARG A 720 -14.88 34.42 -77.31
CA ARG A 720 -13.99 35.44 -76.66
C ARG A 720 -13.84 35.27 -75.14
N GLY A 721 -12.66 35.19 -74.53
CA GLY A 721 -11.35 35.73 -74.92
C GLY A 721 -11.09 37.03 -74.15
N ARG A 722 -10.39 36.96 -73.01
CA ARG A 722 -9.66 38.06 -72.34
C ARG A 722 -8.68 37.44 -71.33
N MET A 723 -7.40 37.35 -71.68
CA MET A 723 -6.34 38.34 -71.39
C MET A 723 -6.07 38.55 -69.90
N ARG A 724 -4.91 38.04 -69.50
CA ARG A 724 -4.08 38.48 -68.39
C ARG A 724 -3.58 39.91 -68.66
N GLU A 725 -3.58 40.72 -67.62
CA GLU A 725 -2.44 41.55 -67.21
C GLU A 725 -2.23 41.33 -65.71
#